data_AF-D8LBQ3-F1
#
_entry.id   AF-D8LBQ3-F1
#
_cell.length_a   1.000
_cell.length_b   1.000
_cell.length_c   1.000
_cell.angle_alpha   90.00
_cell.angle_beta   90.00
_cell.angle_gamma   90.00
#
_symmetry.space_group_name_H-M   'P 1'
#
loop_
_entity.id
_entity.type
_entity.pdbx_description
1 polymer ?
#
loop_
_entity_poly.entity_id
_entity_poly.type
_entity_poly.pdbx_seq_one_letter_code
_entity_poly.pdbx_strand_id
1 'polypeptide(L)'
;MMCLRMAPSQPHPTKVAFQGESGAYSEKSLRELLGTEVVAVAQESFEDAFKAVARREVEYAVIPIENSLGGSIHANYDLLLRYELYVIGEHDFRVEHCLLALPGTKREDVKKVMSHPQALAQCDNYLRGMDVEKVAMYDTAGSAKLIAEGKMEGCAAIASDLAAEAYGMEVLASNIEDDDMNFTRFLLLARTPVGGFLSPGVAAKTSIVFTLPNSAGALYKALACFSLREIDFSKIESRPTSAQLLQYLRFQQTTEAGGMGAGGALSNDRTNGEERRFQYCFYLDFLAGELDDKAQSALAHLRESAPFCRVLGSYARDSTLVGPISDTLEALSMGIGNGAQGAAAAAGAGDAIAASPRRSERRSGARASRRLKIGIIGFGKFGQFISRKFVMDHDVVAMGRGDYTAAADEMGAKFYPQFESSDFFANDLDVVVFAVSILSFEEVLKSIPQKFLKGKLVVDVLSVKMHPRQTMLETLPPDTDILCTHPMFGPESGANGWAGLPFLFDRVRTKNHARTADFLSIWEGERCKMVEMSCELHDKYAANTQFITHLMGRILGKQGLSRTPIDTQGFASALRLMETTCADSFELFYGLFRYNPHSHTQLRKLRDSFAEVERQLAAKEAYLQAKAEIADEDRRRILAEFRTLIQEAATTAAEAATEKVASTAAAAAALAAAESAVGKAAGGAGSSISNGGVGDEPGTDISDEDAAAAVAAAEAAASNSDKGVEVTR
;
A
#
# COMPACT_ATOMS: atom_id res chain seq x y z
N MET A 1 41.19 2.59 47.48
CA MET A 1 41.43 2.83 46.03
C MET A 1 40.39 3.80 45.53
N MET A 2 40.73 4.68 44.58
CA MET A 2 39.75 5.54 43.90
C MET A 2 39.02 4.72 42.83
N CYS A 3 37.68 4.70 42.85
CA CYS A 3 36.91 4.56 41.62
C CYS A 3 36.71 5.97 41.06
N LEU A 4 37.23 6.25 39.86
CA LEU A 4 36.98 7.53 39.21
C LEU A 4 35.49 7.63 38.86
N ARG A 5 34.81 8.63 39.43
CA ARG A 5 33.65 9.21 38.77
C ARG A 5 34.17 9.90 37.52
N MET A 6 33.94 9.32 36.35
CA MET A 6 34.10 10.05 35.10
C MET A 6 33.15 11.25 35.14
N ALA A 7 33.64 12.42 34.74
CA ALA A 7 32.77 13.58 34.56
C ALA A 7 31.74 13.27 33.45
N PRO A 8 30.54 13.87 33.48
CA PRO A 8 29.66 13.82 32.32
C PRO A 8 30.42 14.36 31.11
N SER A 9 30.49 13.56 30.04
CA SER A 9 31.03 14.02 28.77
C SER A 9 30.23 15.22 28.27
N GLN A 10 30.92 16.21 27.71
CA GLN A 10 30.26 17.26 26.94
C GLN A 10 29.33 16.63 25.89
N PRO A 11 28.14 17.19 25.62
CA PRO A 11 27.27 16.68 24.57
C PRO A 11 28.00 16.80 23.23
N HIS A 12 28.46 15.66 22.70
CA HIS A 12 28.97 15.61 21.34
C HIS A 12 27.78 15.70 20.37
N PRO A 13 27.85 16.54 19.34
CA PRO A 13 26.74 16.69 18.39
C PRO A 13 26.51 15.35 17.69
N THR A 14 25.27 14.85 17.76
CA THR A 14 24.87 13.56 17.22
C THR A 14 25.05 13.55 15.71
N LYS A 15 25.83 12.59 15.20
CA LYS A 15 26.08 12.44 13.77
C LYS A 15 25.15 11.41 13.16
N VAL A 16 24.64 11.74 11.98
CA VAL A 16 23.67 10.90 11.26
C VAL A 16 24.11 10.79 9.81
N ALA A 17 24.45 9.58 9.37
CA ALA A 17 24.85 9.34 7.99
C ALA A 17 23.65 9.31 7.04
N PHE A 18 23.84 9.81 5.82
CA PHE A 18 22.91 9.65 4.71
C PHE A 18 23.69 9.43 3.42
N GLN A 19 23.08 8.78 2.42
CA GLN A 19 23.69 8.66 1.09
C GLN A 19 23.29 9.85 0.23
N GLY A 20 24.26 10.43 -0.47
CA GLY A 20 24.10 11.55 -1.39
C GLY A 20 25.00 12.75 -1.07
N GLU A 21 24.91 13.78 -1.91
CA GLU A 21 25.48 15.11 -1.67
C GLU A 21 24.61 15.94 -0.72
N SER A 22 25.11 17.06 -0.19
CA SER A 22 24.30 17.93 0.65
C SER A 22 23.13 18.54 -0.13
N GLY A 23 21.96 18.63 0.48
CA GLY A 23 20.71 18.95 -0.20
C GLY A 23 20.03 17.77 -0.88
N ALA A 24 20.56 16.55 -0.80
CA ALA A 24 19.82 15.35 -1.18
C ALA A 24 18.54 15.19 -0.33
N TYR A 25 17.50 14.56 -0.90
CA TYR A 25 16.26 14.27 -0.17
C TYR A 25 16.48 13.45 1.11
N SER A 26 17.52 12.61 1.13
CA SER A 26 17.99 11.89 2.34
C SER A 26 18.40 12.83 3.47
N GLU A 27 18.99 13.99 3.16
CA GLU A 27 19.36 15.00 4.17
C GLU A 27 18.13 15.78 4.64
N LYS A 28 17.20 16.14 3.75
CA LYS A 28 15.97 16.84 4.13
C LYS A 28 15.08 15.95 5.03
N SER A 29 14.88 14.68 4.65
CA SER A 29 14.21 13.67 5.50
C SER A 29 14.88 13.49 6.87
N LEU A 30 16.22 13.55 6.93
CA LEU A 30 16.98 13.44 8.18
C LEU A 30 16.70 14.65 9.09
N ARG A 31 16.72 15.87 8.53
CA ARG A 31 16.42 17.11 9.26
C ARG A 31 14.96 17.21 9.70
N GLU A 32 14.01 16.70 8.92
CA GLU A 32 12.58 16.67 9.30
C GLU A 32 12.29 15.66 10.41
N LEU A 33 12.97 14.50 10.42
CA LEU A 33 12.80 13.48 11.46
C LEU A 33 13.55 13.80 12.77
N LEU A 34 14.71 14.47 12.70
CA LEU A 34 15.63 14.64 13.84
C LEU A 34 15.87 16.11 14.25
N GLY A 35 15.32 17.08 13.51
CA GLY A 35 15.59 18.50 13.70
C GLY A 35 16.93 18.96 13.12
N THR A 36 17.25 20.24 13.34
CA THR A 36 18.45 20.91 12.79
C THR A 36 19.71 20.75 13.64
N GLU A 37 19.58 20.27 14.87
CA GLU A 37 20.69 20.20 15.84
C GLU A 37 21.60 18.96 15.65
N VAL A 38 21.23 18.05 14.75
CA VAL A 38 22.04 16.89 14.38
C VAL A 38 22.98 17.20 13.22
N VAL A 39 24.18 16.63 13.27
CA VAL A 39 25.18 16.77 12.19
C VAL A 39 24.90 15.71 11.13
N ALA A 40 24.28 16.11 10.02
CA ALA A 40 24.13 15.27 8.85
C ALA A 40 25.51 14.99 8.21
N VAL A 41 25.78 13.73 7.88
CA VAL A 41 27.06 13.28 7.32
C VAL A 41 26.82 12.59 5.97
N ALA A 42 27.13 13.29 4.89
CA ALA A 42 27.08 12.75 3.53
C ALA A 42 27.98 11.51 3.37
N GLN A 43 27.55 10.56 2.53
CA GLN A 43 28.27 9.33 2.19
C GLN A 43 28.09 9.03 0.69
N GLU A 44 29.16 8.56 0.05
CA GLU A 44 29.18 8.28 -1.40
C GLU A 44 28.18 7.18 -1.78
N SER A 45 28.16 6.07 -1.04
CA SER A 45 27.24 4.95 -1.28
C SER A 45 26.39 4.60 -0.04
N PHE A 46 25.29 3.88 -0.25
CA PHE A 46 24.47 3.37 0.85
C PHE A 46 25.30 2.46 1.75
N GLU A 47 26.14 1.59 1.18
CA GLU A 47 26.97 0.69 1.99
C GLU A 47 27.92 1.44 2.93
N ASP A 48 28.42 2.60 2.53
CA ASP A 48 29.31 3.39 3.37
C ASP A 48 28.58 4.06 4.54
N ALA A 49 27.31 4.47 4.37
CA ALA A 49 26.45 4.85 5.48
C ALA A 49 26.21 3.69 6.48
N PHE A 50 26.00 2.46 5.99
CA PHE A 50 25.90 1.28 6.85
C PHE A 50 27.24 0.97 7.57
N LYS A 51 28.38 1.06 6.86
CA LYS A 51 29.72 0.90 7.44
C LYS A 51 30.00 1.94 8.52
N ALA A 52 29.65 3.20 8.30
CA ALA A 52 29.88 4.29 9.24
C ALA A 52 29.14 4.06 10.57
N VAL A 53 27.86 3.63 10.52
CA VAL A 53 27.11 3.24 11.72
C VAL A 53 27.73 1.99 12.37
N ALA A 54 28.04 0.94 11.60
CA ALA A 54 28.62 -0.29 12.16
C ALA A 54 29.97 -0.04 12.87
N ARG A 55 30.83 0.80 12.30
CA ARG A 55 32.16 1.17 12.81
C ARG A 55 32.15 2.20 13.95
N ARG A 56 30.99 2.81 14.25
CA ARG A 56 30.84 3.92 15.22
C ARG A 56 31.53 5.23 14.79
N GLU A 57 31.57 5.48 13.48
CA GLU A 57 32.00 6.75 12.90
C GLU A 57 30.88 7.82 12.99
N VAL A 58 29.63 7.36 13.04
CA VAL A 58 28.39 8.10 13.32
C VAL A 58 27.49 7.35 14.30
N GLU A 59 26.46 7.99 14.85
CA GLU A 59 25.48 7.37 15.76
C GLU A 59 24.40 6.58 15.00
N TYR A 60 23.83 7.21 13.98
CA TYR A 60 22.67 6.72 13.24
C TYR A 60 22.85 6.85 11.71
N ALA A 61 21.96 6.25 10.92
CA ALA A 61 21.83 6.56 9.49
C ALA A 61 20.35 6.67 9.08
N VAL A 62 20.07 7.52 8.08
CA VAL A 62 18.76 7.67 7.44
C VAL A 62 18.85 7.11 6.02
N ILE A 63 18.09 6.05 5.74
CA ILE A 63 18.21 5.23 4.53
C ILE A 63 16.84 5.09 3.85
N PRO A 64 16.67 5.46 2.57
CA PRO A 64 15.42 5.24 1.84
C PRO A 64 15.21 3.75 1.56
N ILE A 65 13.98 3.27 1.72
CA ILE A 65 13.66 1.84 1.58
C ILE A 65 12.60 1.56 0.50
N GLU A 66 11.66 2.49 0.28
CA GLU A 66 10.67 2.43 -0.79
C GLU A 66 10.20 3.83 -1.21
N ASN A 67 9.81 4.00 -2.46
CA ASN A 67 9.20 5.21 -3.02
C ASN A 67 7.88 4.87 -3.74
N SER A 68 6.87 5.73 -3.65
CA SER A 68 5.53 5.45 -4.20
C SER A 68 5.49 5.26 -5.72
N LEU A 69 6.44 5.84 -6.45
CA LEU A 69 6.56 5.76 -7.91
C LEU A 69 7.65 4.77 -8.37
N GLY A 70 8.73 4.62 -7.60
CA GLY A 70 9.88 3.76 -7.91
C GLY A 70 9.86 2.35 -7.29
N GLY A 71 8.99 2.10 -6.31
CA GLY A 71 8.97 0.84 -5.56
C GLY A 71 10.12 0.70 -4.54
N SER A 72 10.45 -0.55 -4.20
CA SER A 72 11.39 -0.90 -3.13
C SER A 72 12.87 -0.83 -3.54
N ILE A 73 13.70 -0.22 -2.69
CA ILE A 73 15.16 -0.11 -2.90
C ILE A 73 15.85 -1.38 -2.36
N HIS A 74 15.81 -2.44 -3.17
CA HIS A 74 16.28 -3.80 -2.84
C HIS A 74 17.70 -3.88 -2.27
N ALA A 75 18.61 -3.02 -2.71
CA ALA A 75 19.99 -2.98 -2.20
C ALA A 75 20.04 -2.66 -0.69
N ASN A 76 19.18 -1.75 -0.21
CA ASN A 76 19.19 -1.30 1.17
C ASN A 76 18.60 -2.35 2.12
N TYR A 77 17.72 -3.21 1.62
CA TYR A 77 17.32 -4.44 2.32
C TYR A 77 18.48 -5.42 2.48
N ASP A 78 19.31 -5.66 1.45
CA ASP A 78 20.48 -6.55 1.58
C ASP A 78 21.54 -6.00 2.55
N LEU A 79 21.68 -4.67 2.62
CA LEU A 79 22.59 -4.01 3.56
C LEU A 79 22.12 -4.13 5.03
N LEU A 80 20.81 -4.02 5.29
CA LEU A 80 20.23 -4.34 6.60
C LEU A 80 20.57 -5.76 7.07
N LEU A 81 20.56 -6.73 6.15
CA LEU A 81 20.90 -8.12 6.45
C LEU A 81 22.40 -8.31 6.71
N ARG A 82 23.27 -7.57 6.01
CA ARG A 82 24.74 -7.69 6.09
C ARG A 82 25.36 -7.00 7.32
N TYR A 83 24.86 -5.82 7.70
CA TYR A 83 25.51 -4.96 8.70
C TYR A 83 24.90 -5.03 10.10
N GLU A 84 23.90 -5.90 10.30
CA GLU A 84 23.27 -6.21 11.58
C GLU A 84 22.68 -5.01 12.33
N LEU A 85 22.36 -3.93 11.60
CA LEU A 85 21.72 -2.75 12.14
C LEU A 85 20.23 -2.98 12.39
N TYR A 86 19.67 -2.19 13.31
CA TYR A 86 18.27 -2.22 13.68
C TYR A 86 17.54 -0.96 13.21
N VAL A 87 16.31 -1.14 12.72
CA VAL A 87 15.38 -0.05 12.46
C VAL A 87 14.84 0.46 13.80
N ILE A 88 15.00 1.77 14.03
CA ILE A 88 14.63 2.45 15.28
C ILE A 88 13.59 3.57 15.09
N GLY A 89 13.23 3.86 13.84
CA GLY A 89 12.21 4.82 13.46
C GLY A 89 12.00 4.80 11.94
N GLU A 90 10.95 5.47 11.48
CA GLU A 90 10.62 5.64 10.06
C GLU A 90 10.16 7.06 9.79
N HIS A 91 10.21 7.50 8.53
CA HIS A 91 9.68 8.78 8.09
C HIS A 91 9.18 8.70 6.65
N ASP A 92 7.91 9.04 6.43
CA ASP A 92 7.27 9.08 5.10
C ASP A 92 7.43 10.48 4.50
N PHE A 93 8.55 10.70 3.82
CA PHE A 93 8.96 12.00 3.29
C PHE A 93 8.27 12.34 1.96
N ARG A 94 7.73 13.55 1.83
CA ARG A 94 7.14 14.07 0.58
C ARG A 94 8.23 14.61 -0.35
N VAL A 95 8.35 14.06 -1.54
CA VAL A 95 9.36 14.49 -2.53
C VAL A 95 8.80 15.62 -3.40
N GLU A 96 9.12 16.86 -3.02
CA GLU A 96 8.77 18.08 -3.77
C GLU A 96 9.97 18.50 -4.64
N HIS A 97 9.78 18.56 -5.96
CA HIS A 97 10.83 18.96 -6.90
C HIS A 97 10.79 20.47 -7.12
N CYS A 98 11.96 21.13 -7.05
CA CYS A 98 12.13 22.55 -7.33
C CYS A 98 13.02 22.78 -8.56
N LEU A 99 12.70 23.78 -9.38
CA LEU A 99 13.55 24.27 -10.47
C LEU A 99 14.52 25.32 -9.91
N LEU A 100 15.81 25.01 -9.85
CA LEU A 100 16.85 25.86 -9.28
C LEU A 100 17.73 26.48 -10.36
N ALA A 101 18.10 27.76 -10.23
CA ALA A 101 19.07 28.40 -11.12
C ALA A 101 20.06 29.30 -10.36
N LEU A 102 21.05 29.87 -11.06
CA LEU A 102 21.94 30.87 -10.46
C LEU A 102 21.16 32.15 -10.11
N PRO A 103 21.44 32.84 -8.98
CA PRO A 103 20.72 34.04 -8.57
C PRO A 103 20.63 35.12 -9.67
N GLY A 104 19.42 35.61 -9.93
CA GLY A 104 19.10 36.57 -10.98
C GLY A 104 18.81 35.97 -12.36
N THR A 105 18.93 34.66 -12.55
CA THR A 105 18.51 33.97 -13.79
C THR A 105 16.99 33.93 -13.87
N LYS A 106 16.37 34.36 -14.98
CA LYS A 106 14.92 34.21 -15.14
C LYS A 106 14.57 32.85 -15.73
N ARG A 107 13.33 32.40 -15.52
CA ARG A 107 12.78 31.19 -16.16
C ARG A 107 12.88 31.23 -17.70
N GLU A 108 12.82 32.42 -18.30
CA GLU A 108 12.97 32.66 -19.75
C GLU A 108 14.42 32.49 -20.25
N ASP A 109 15.42 32.63 -19.38
CA ASP A 109 16.85 32.52 -19.74
C ASP A 109 17.36 31.07 -19.72
N VAL A 110 16.58 30.14 -19.13
CA VAL A 110 16.92 28.72 -18.99
C VAL A 110 16.81 28.00 -20.33
N LYS A 111 17.89 27.31 -20.72
CA LYS A 111 18.02 26.53 -21.97
C LYS A 111 18.31 25.05 -21.72
N LYS A 112 18.89 24.71 -20.56
CA LYS A 112 19.14 23.32 -20.15
C LYS A 112 18.62 23.07 -18.74
N VAL A 113 18.06 21.88 -18.52
CA VAL A 113 17.63 21.41 -17.20
C VAL A 113 18.35 20.10 -16.85
N MET A 114 19.06 20.09 -15.73
CA MET A 114 19.97 19.03 -15.31
C MET A 114 19.45 18.32 -14.06
N SER A 115 19.24 16.99 -14.11
CA SER A 115 18.90 16.20 -12.92
C SER A 115 19.03 14.69 -13.17
N HIS A 116 18.82 13.88 -12.13
CA HIS A 116 18.69 12.44 -12.24
C HIS A 116 17.54 12.06 -13.20
N PRO A 117 17.69 11.05 -14.09
CA PRO A 117 16.66 10.67 -15.07
C PRO A 117 15.25 10.49 -14.50
N GLN A 118 15.13 9.95 -13.29
CA GLN A 118 13.83 9.76 -12.63
C GLN A 118 13.18 11.09 -12.24
N ALA A 119 13.96 12.10 -11.80
CA ALA A 119 13.44 13.42 -11.48
C ALA A 119 13.03 14.20 -12.75
N LEU A 120 13.81 14.08 -13.84
CA LEU A 120 13.45 14.63 -15.15
C LEU A 120 12.14 14.03 -15.68
N ALA A 121 11.95 12.72 -15.52
CA ALA A 121 10.74 12.00 -15.92
C ALA A 121 9.53 12.25 -15.00
N GLN A 122 9.78 12.64 -13.74
CA GLN A 122 8.74 13.03 -12.76
C GLN A 122 8.29 14.48 -12.91
N CYS A 123 8.91 15.29 -13.78
CA CYS A 123 8.55 16.69 -14.04
C CYS A 123 8.31 16.94 -15.54
N ASP A 124 7.97 15.90 -16.31
CA ASP A 124 8.02 15.92 -17.76
C ASP A 124 6.97 16.86 -18.36
N ASN A 125 5.76 16.99 -17.76
CA ASN A 125 4.74 17.91 -18.26
C ASN A 125 5.10 19.37 -17.95
N TYR A 126 5.65 19.65 -16.76
CA TYR A 126 6.15 20.98 -16.43
C TYR A 126 7.26 21.42 -17.40
N LEU A 127 8.20 20.51 -17.70
CA LEU A 127 9.29 20.76 -18.63
C LEU A 127 8.86 20.84 -20.10
N ARG A 128 7.77 20.18 -20.52
CA ARG A 128 7.17 20.38 -21.86
C ARG A 128 6.64 21.80 -22.06
N GLY A 129 6.36 22.53 -20.96
CA GLY A 129 6.01 23.96 -20.99
C GLY A 129 7.23 24.90 -21.12
N MET A 130 8.43 24.38 -21.36
CA MET A 130 9.67 25.15 -21.50
C MET A 130 10.49 24.62 -22.68
N ASP A 131 11.12 25.52 -23.46
CA ASP A 131 11.97 25.16 -24.59
C ASP A 131 13.39 24.82 -24.11
N VAL A 132 13.54 23.66 -23.47
CA VAL A 132 14.76 23.28 -22.72
C VAL A 132 15.27 21.87 -23.03
N GLU A 133 16.60 21.77 -23.13
CA GLU A 133 17.33 20.51 -23.24
C GLU A 133 17.37 19.79 -21.89
N LYS A 134 16.87 18.55 -21.84
CA LYS A 134 16.87 17.69 -20.64
C LYS A 134 18.18 16.90 -20.55
N VAL A 135 19.01 17.19 -19.56
CA VAL A 135 20.34 16.60 -19.39
C VAL A 135 20.35 15.64 -18.19
N ALA A 136 20.48 14.35 -18.48
CA ALA A 136 20.58 13.30 -17.48
C ALA A 136 21.90 13.39 -16.70
N MET A 137 21.80 13.42 -15.37
CA MET A 137 22.92 13.47 -14.42
C MET A 137 22.84 12.31 -13.41
N TYR A 138 23.89 12.09 -12.63
CA TYR A 138 23.93 11.01 -11.64
C TYR A 138 23.05 11.27 -10.40
N ASP A 139 22.96 12.53 -9.95
CA ASP A 139 22.16 12.91 -8.78
C ASP A 139 21.48 14.29 -8.97
N THR A 140 20.38 14.47 -8.26
CA THR A 140 19.60 15.69 -8.07
C THR A 140 20.42 16.83 -7.44
N ALA A 141 20.92 16.65 -6.21
CA ALA A 141 21.69 17.67 -5.50
C ALA A 141 23.05 17.92 -6.15
N GLY A 142 23.71 16.86 -6.63
CA GLY A 142 24.92 16.95 -7.46
C GLY A 142 24.72 17.75 -8.76
N SER A 143 23.51 17.85 -9.31
CA SER A 143 23.21 18.71 -10.46
C SER A 143 23.16 20.19 -10.08
N ALA A 144 22.57 20.52 -8.91
CA ALA A 144 22.59 21.87 -8.36
C ALA A 144 24.03 22.32 -8.04
N LYS A 145 24.78 21.46 -7.35
CA LYS A 145 26.22 21.63 -7.06
C LYS A 145 27.03 21.97 -8.32
N LEU A 146 26.88 21.17 -9.38
CA LEU A 146 27.63 21.36 -10.63
C LEU A 146 27.32 22.70 -11.31
N ILE A 147 26.05 23.12 -11.34
CA ILE A 147 25.65 24.42 -11.91
C ILE A 147 26.20 25.59 -11.08
N ALA A 148 26.16 25.48 -9.75
CA ALA A 148 26.66 26.50 -8.83
C ALA A 148 28.20 26.64 -8.87
N GLU A 149 28.93 25.53 -8.72
CA GLU A 149 30.40 25.50 -8.75
C GLU A 149 30.94 25.89 -10.15
N GLY A 150 30.31 25.37 -11.21
CA GLY A 150 30.66 25.66 -12.60
C GLY A 150 30.17 27.01 -13.13
N LYS A 151 29.31 27.72 -12.38
CA LYS A 151 28.63 28.97 -12.78
C LYS A 151 27.99 28.89 -14.16
N MET A 152 27.21 27.83 -14.38
CA MET A 152 26.64 27.50 -15.68
C MET A 152 25.42 28.38 -16.01
N GLU A 153 25.66 29.54 -16.64
CA GLU A 153 24.62 30.43 -17.14
C GLU A 153 23.65 29.73 -18.11
N GLY A 154 22.35 30.01 -17.99
CA GLY A 154 21.31 29.39 -18.81
C GLY A 154 21.01 27.92 -18.47
N CYS A 155 21.60 27.37 -17.41
CA CYS A 155 21.28 26.04 -16.89
C CYS A 155 20.47 26.14 -15.59
N ALA A 156 19.55 25.19 -15.40
CA ALA A 156 18.82 25.00 -14.15
C ALA A 156 18.93 23.54 -13.69
N ALA A 157 18.81 23.29 -12.39
CA ALA A 157 18.72 21.95 -11.80
C ALA A 157 17.28 21.61 -11.42
N ILE A 158 16.95 20.31 -11.35
CA ILE A 158 15.82 19.84 -10.56
C ILE A 158 16.36 19.13 -9.31
N ALA A 159 16.07 19.69 -8.15
CA ALA A 159 16.52 19.21 -6.85
C ALA A 159 15.57 19.71 -5.74
N SER A 160 15.93 19.46 -4.48
CA SER A 160 15.22 20.01 -3.32
C SER A 160 15.45 21.53 -3.17
N ASP A 161 14.55 22.17 -2.43
CA ASP A 161 14.77 23.48 -1.81
C ASP A 161 16.05 23.53 -0.95
N LEU A 162 16.35 22.48 -0.19
CA LEU A 162 17.56 22.40 0.63
C LEU A 162 18.86 22.44 -0.21
N ALA A 163 18.84 21.91 -1.43
CA ALA A 163 19.97 22.06 -2.37
C ALA A 163 20.12 23.51 -2.86
N ALA A 164 19.04 24.29 -2.91
CA ALA A 164 19.11 25.72 -3.21
C ALA A 164 19.83 26.49 -2.09
N GLU A 165 19.50 26.20 -0.82
CA GLU A 165 20.19 26.76 0.34
C GLU A 165 21.67 26.34 0.36
N ALA A 166 21.96 25.05 0.18
CA ALA A 166 23.32 24.48 0.28
C ALA A 166 24.29 25.06 -0.77
N TYR A 167 23.79 25.36 -1.97
CA TYR A 167 24.60 25.83 -3.10
C TYR A 167 24.38 27.30 -3.48
N GLY A 168 23.57 28.04 -2.71
CA GLY A 168 23.30 29.47 -2.94
C GLY A 168 22.54 29.77 -4.24
N MET A 169 21.64 28.87 -4.64
CA MET A 169 20.84 28.96 -5.86
C MET A 169 19.45 29.58 -5.59
N GLU A 170 18.83 30.12 -6.63
CA GLU A 170 17.49 30.71 -6.59
C GLU A 170 16.44 29.70 -7.07
N VAL A 171 15.34 29.57 -6.32
CA VAL A 171 14.20 28.71 -6.66
C VAL A 171 13.30 29.45 -7.64
N LEU A 172 13.33 29.06 -8.92
CA LEU A 172 12.50 29.65 -9.98
C LEU A 172 11.06 29.13 -9.97
N ALA A 173 10.86 27.92 -9.46
CA ALA A 173 9.56 27.31 -9.19
C ALA A 173 9.70 26.16 -8.20
N SER A 174 8.67 25.96 -7.37
CA SER A 174 8.52 24.82 -6.47
C SER A 174 7.35 23.94 -6.91
N ASN A 175 7.36 22.69 -6.46
CA ASN A 175 6.31 21.70 -6.69
C ASN A 175 6.05 21.50 -8.20
N ILE A 176 7.12 21.21 -8.93
CA ILE A 176 7.12 21.03 -10.39
C ILE A 176 6.93 19.57 -10.82
N GLU A 177 6.72 18.66 -9.86
CA GLU A 177 6.37 17.26 -10.10
C GLU A 177 5.01 17.08 -10.80
N ASP A 178 4.91 16.02 -11.61
CA ASP A 178 3.71 15.61 -12.34
C ASP A 178 2.67 14.89 -11.45
N ASP A 179 3.08 14.43 -10.25
CA ASP A 179 2.26 13.66 -9.30
C ASP A 179 2.53 14.17 -7.87
N ASP A 180 1.50 14.74 -7.23
CA ASP A 180 1.59 15.30 -5.88
C ASP A 180 1.56 14.24 -4.76
N MET A 181 1.56 12.94 -5.11
CA MET A 181 1.65 11.81 -4.19
C MET A 181 2.99 11.05 -4.28
N ASN A 182 4.06 11.74 -4.72
CA ASN A 182 5.44 11.25 -4.66
C ASN A 182 5.98 11.23 -3.21
N PHE A 183 6.00 10.07 -2.58
CA PHE A 183 6.49 9.86 -1.21
C PHE A 183 7.62 8.83 -1.18
N THR A 184 8.65 9.08 -0.36
CA THR A 184 9.75 8.15 -0.10
C THR A 184 9.79 7.82 1.40
N ARG A 185 9.68 6.54 1.74
CA ARG A 185 9.80 6.08 3.12
C ARG A 185 11.26 5.83 3.47
N PHE A 186 11.75 6.56 4.45
CA PHE A 186 13.07 6.44 5.03
C PHE A 186 13.00 5.66 6.34
N LEU A 187 14.06 4.90 6.63
CA LEU A 187 14.27 4.19 7.88
C LEU A 187 15.46 4.80 8.64
N LEU A 188 15.26 5.06 9.93
CA LEU A 188 16.32 5.45 10.85
C LEU A 188 16.96 4.20 11.44
N LEU A 189 18.28 4.06 11.29
CA LEU A 189 19.03 2.86 11.64
C LEU A 189 20.03 3.11 12.77
N ALA A 190 20.20 2.12 13.65
CA ALA A 190 21.15 2.14 14.76
C ALA A 190 21.80 0.77 15.01
N ARG A 191 22.86 0.76 15.83
CA ARG A 191 23.51 -0.47 16.34
C ARG A 191 22.74 -1.17 17.47
N THR A 192 21.61 -0.62 17.91
CA THR A 192 20.88 -1.08 19.11
C THR A 192 19.38 -0.91 18.89
N PRO A 193 18.55 -1.96 19.11
CA PRO A 193 17.12 -1.87 18.91
C PRO A 193 16.43 -1.06 20.00
N VAL A 194 15.33 -0.38 19.64
CA VAL A 194 14.52 0.41 20.60
C VAL A 194 13.24 -0.27 21.06
N GLY A 195 12.94 -1.50 20.62
CA GLY A 195 11.71 -2.23 20.97
C GLY A 195 11.46 -2.35 22.48
N GLY A 196 12.53 -2.41 23.29
CA GLY A 196 12.47 -2.42 24.75
C GLY A 196 12.08 -1.09 25.43
N PHE A 197 12.04 0.01 24.69
CA PHE A 197 11.59 1.33 25.16
C PHE A 197 10.15 1.67 24.71
N LEU A 198 9.51 0.81 23.93
CA LEU A 198 8.11 0.97 23.53
C LEU A 198 7.19 0.78 24.75
N SER A 199 6.63 1.87 25.24
CA SER A 199 5.67 1.83 26.35
C SER A 199 4.34 1.20 25.93
N PRO A 200 3.66 0.43 26.79
CA PRO A 200 2.35 -0.16 26.48
C PRO A 200 1.33 0.90 26.02
N GLY A 201 0.74 0.69 24.85
CA GLY A 201 -0.19 1.63 24.21
C GLY A 201 0.44 2.62 23.21
N VAL A 202 1.77 2.63 23.06
CA VAL A 202 2.42 3.32 21.92
C VAL A 202 2.07 2.58 20.62
N ALA A 203 1.65 3.33 19.60
CA ALA A 203 1.39 2.78 18.27
C ALA A 203 2.72 2.37 17.62
N ALA A 204 2.97 1.07 17.54
CA ALA A 204 4.23 0.49 17.09
C ALA A 204 4.11 -0.25 15.76
N LYS A 205 5.25 -0.37 15.06
CA LYS A 205 5.45 -1.20 13.87
C LYS A 205 6.69 -2.04 14.10
N THR A 206 6.65 -3.29 13.64
CA THR A 206 7.80 -4.21 13.69
C THR A 206 8.07 -4.71 12.28
N SER A 207 9.29 -4.45 11.81
CA SER A 207 9.80 -4.90 10.51
C SER A 207 10.53 -6.22 10.70
N ILE A 208 10.18 -7.23 9.92
CA ILE A 208 10.84 -8.55 9.94
C ILE A 208 11.24 -9.01 8.54
N VAL A 209 12.22 -9.90 8.52
CA VAL A 209 12.61 -10.69 7.35
C VAL A 209 12.50 -12.17 7.71
N PHE A 210 11.97 -12.98 6.79
CA PHE A 210 11.94 -14.44 6.95
C PHE A 210 12.06 -15.16 5.62
N THR A 211 12.32 -16.46 5.69
CA THR A 211 12.37 -17.36 4.52
C THR A 211 11.40 -18.50 4.73
N LEU A 212 10.92 -19.11 3.65
CA LEU A 212 9.98 -20.24 3.71
C LEU A 212 10.44 -21.38 2.80
N PRO A 213 10.06 -22.63 3.10
CA PRO A 213 10.09 -23.69 2.09
C PRO A 213 9.21 -23.28 0.91
N ASN A 214 9.73 -23.39 -0.31
CA ASN A 214 8.99 -23.08 -1.53
C ASN A 214 7.96 -24.19 -1.81
N SER A 215 6.80 -24.13 -1.16
CA SER A 215 5.71 -25.09 -1.28
C SER A 215 4.34 -24.40 -1.22
N ALA A 216 3.33 -25.05 -1.80
CA ALA A 216 1.99 -24.48 -1.94
C ALA A 216 1.39 -24.10 -0.57
N GLY A 217 0.94 -22.86 -0.44
CA GLY A 217 0.35 -22.33 0.80
C GLY A 217 1.34 -22.02 1.93
N ALA A 218 2.66 -22.12 1.72
CA ALA A 218 3.65 -21.79 2.75
C ALA A 218 3.50 -20.34 3.26
N LEU A 219 3.36 -19.38 2.34
CA LEU A 219 3.17 -17.96 2.69
C LEU A 219 1.85 -17.73 3.45
N TYR A 220 0.76 -18.38 3.05
CA TYR A 220 -0.52 -18.31 3.75
C TYR A 220 -0.38 -18.77 5.21
N LYS A 221 0.33 -19.87 5.47
CA LYS A 221 0.59 -20.38 6.83
C LYS A 221 1.42 -19.37 7.66
N ALA A 222 2.45 -18.78 7.07
CA ALA A 222 3.30 -17.79 7.73
C ALA A 222 2.52 -16.52 8.12
N LEU A 223 1.64 -16.02 7.24
CA LEU A 223 0.81 -14.84 7.53
C LEU A 223 -0.31 -15.16 8.52
N ALA A 224 -0.85 -16.38 8.50
CA ALA A 224 -1.84 -16.84 9.48
C ALA A 224 -1.31 -16.83 10.93
N CYS A 225 0.01 -16.91 11.15
CA CYS A 225 0.60 -16.75 12.49
C CYS A 225 0.26 -15.40 13.14
N PHE A 226 0.07 -14.35 12.33
CA PHE A 226 -0.23 -12.98 12.76
C PHE A 226 -1.72 -12.64 12.61
N SER A 227 -2.34 -12.96 11.47
CA SER A 227 -3.74 -12.57 11.20
C SER A 227 -4.75 -13.30 12.08
N LEU A 228 -4.50 -14.56 12.47
CA LEU A 228 -5.29 -15.28 13.48
C LEU A 228 -5.16 -14.69 14.90
N ARG A 229 -4.27 -13.70 15.09
CA ARG A 229 -4.10 -12.94 16.33
C ARG A 229 -4.53 -11.48 16.18
N GLU A 230 -5.20 -11.11 15.09
CA GLU A 230 -5.66 -9.75 14.79
C GLU A 230 -4.50 -8.73 14.70
N ILE A 231 -3.34 -9.17 14.19
CA ILE A 231 -2.20 -8.30 13.90
C ILE A 231 -2.27 -7.92 12.41
N ASP A 232 -2.48 -6.63 12.13
CA ASP A 232 -2.51 -6.07 10.78
C ASP A 232 -1.10 -5.94 10.18
N PHE A 233 -1.02 -5.95 8.84
CA PHE A 233 0.20 -5.69 8.07
C PHE A 233 0.14 -4.31 7.40
N SER A 234 1.28 -3.63 7.32
CA SER A 234 1.44 -2.39 6.52
C SER A 234 2.29 -2.57 5.26
N LYS A 235 3.18 -3.57 5.24
CA LYS A 235 3.95 -3.98 4.06
C LYS A 235 4.10 -5.50 4.03
N ILE A 236 4.01 -6.08 2.83
CA ILE A 236 4.51 -7.42 2.54
C ILE A 236 5.20 -7.41 1.17
N GLU A 237 6.38 -8.03 1.07
CA GLU A 237 7.12 -8.13 -0.17
C GLU A 237 7.88 -9.46 -0.26
N SER A 238 7.82 -10.12 -1.42
CA SER A 238 8.59 -11.33 -1.70
C SER A 238 9.71 -11.02 -2.71
N ARG A 239 10.91 -11.52 -2.45
CA ARG A 239 12.09 -11.23 -3.28
C ARG A 239 12.94 -12.49 -3.50
N PRO A 240 13.24 -12.86 -4.76
CA PRO A 240 14.25 -13.88 -5.05
C PRO A 240 15.61 -13.45 -4.48
N THR A 241 16.34 -14.38 -3.86
CA THR A 241 17.65 -14.11 -3.28
C THR A 241 18.64 -15.26 -3.49
N SER A 242 19.93 -14.99 -3.31
CA SER A 242 20.99 -15.97 -3.58
C SER A 242 21.09 -17.04 -2.50
N ALA A 243 21.39 -18.28 -2.91
CA ALA A 243 21.63 -19.38 -1.98
C ALA A 243 22.81 -19.10 -1.02
N GLN A 244 23.80 -18.33 -1.46
CA GLN A 244 24.95 -17.90 -0.66
C GLN A 244 24.53 -16.96 0.48
N LEU A 245 23.68 -15.96 0.21
CA LEU A 245 23.17 -15.06 1.26
C LEU A 245 22.31 -15.84 2.27
N LEU A 246 21.48 -16.78 1.80
CA LEU A 246 20.70 -17.65 2.67
C LEU A 246 21.55 -18.59 3.54
N GLN A 247 22.67 -19.10 3.02
CA GLN A 247 23.59 -19.92 3.78
C GLN A 247 24.32 -19.11 4.87
N TYR A 248 24.76 -17.89 4.54
CA TYR A 248 25.37 -16.95 5.48
C TYR A 248 24.41 -16.56 6.62
N LEU A 249 23.16 -16.21 6.28
CA LEU A 249 22.13 -15.83 7.24
C LEU A 249 21.74 -16.98 8.21
N ARG A 250 21.68 -18.21 7.71
CA ARG A 250 21.48 -19.41 8.56
C ARG A 250 22.66 -19.61 9.51
N PHE A 251 23.89 -19.39 9.06
CA PHE A 251 25.09 -19.50 9.90
C PHE A 251 25.05 -18.49 11.06
N GLN A 252 24.74 -17.21 10.79
CA GLN A 252 24.60 -16.18 11.83
C GLN A 252 23.58 -16.58 12.91
N GLN A 253 22.35 -17.01 12.54
CA GLN A 253 21.35 -17.41 13.54
C GLN A 253 21.81 -18.60 14.40
N THR A 254 22.55 -19.57 13.83
CA THR A 254 23.09 -20.68 14.63
C THR A 254 24.19 -20.27 15.60
N THR A 255 24.88 -19.14 15.36
CA THR A 255 25.89 -18.60 16.28
C THR A 255 25.30 -17.71 17.39
N GLU A 256 24.19 -17.00 17.14
CA GLU A 256 23.49 -16.22 18.18
C GLU A 256 22.77 -17.11 19.21
N ALA A 257 22.31 -18.30 18.79
CA ALA A 257 21.40 -19.15 19.57
C ALA A 257 22.02 -19.96 20.74
N GLY A 258 23.31 -19.77 21.08
CA GLY A 258 23.81 -20.19 22.40
C GLY A 258 24.22 -21.66 22.63
N GLY A 259 24.32 -22.49 21.58
CA GLY A 259 25.18 -23.69 21.58
C GLY A 259 24.53 -25.07 21.84
N MET A 260 25.21 -26.10 21.33
CA MET A 260 24.96 -27.56 21.50
C MET A 260 23.53 -28.07 21.25
N GLY A 261 23.13 -28.17 19.98
CA GLY A 261 21.94 -28.92 19.56
C GLY A 261 22.06 -29.46 18.14
N ALA A 262 22.36 -30.77 18.02
CA ALA A 262 22.41 -31.56 16.78
C ALA A 262 23.21 -30.99 15.58
N GLY A 263 24.24 -31.74 15.16
CA GLY A 263 24.71 -31.69 13.78
C GLY A 263 23.64 -32.26 12.84
N GLY A 264 22.62 -31.48 12.52
CA GLY A 264 21.66 -31.78 11.47
C GLY A 264 22.43 -31.97 10.16
N ALA A 265 22.47 -33.20 9.66
CA ALA A 265 23.35 -33.57 8.56
C ALA A 265 23.08 -32.70 7.32
N LEU A 266 24.11 -32.58 6.47
CA LEU A 266 23.93 -32.20 5.07
C LEU A 266 23.04 -33.25 4.40
N SER A 267 21.72 -33.05 4.46
CA SER A 267 20.74 -33.85 3.74
C SER A 267 20.92 -33.56 2.26
N ASN A 268 21.82 -34.32 1.64
CA ASN A 268 21.89 -34.58 0.21
C ASN A 268 20.58 -35.30 -0.19
N ASP A 269 19.46 -34.59 -0.14
CA ASP A 269 18.19 -35.05 -0.65
C ASP A 269 18.25 -35.01 -2.18
N ARG A 270 18.95 -36.01 -2.73
CA ARG A 270 19.12 -36.23 -4.17
C ARG A 270 17.89 -36.94 -4.73
N THR A 271 16.69 -36.54 -4.30
CA THR A 271 15.42 -37.01 -4.86
C THR A 271 14.79 -35.90 -5.72
N ASN A 272 14.56 -36.22 -6.98
CA ASN A 272 14.19 -35.31 -8.09
C ASN A 272 15.19 -34.19 -8.40
N GLY A 273 15.78 -34.26 -9.59
CA GLY A 273 16.81 -33.35 -10.10
C GLY A 273 16.33 -31.97 -10.54
N GLU A 274 15.58 -31.27 -9.69
CA GLU A 274 15.36 -29.82 -9.82
C GLU A 274 16.08 -29.08 -8.69
N GLU A 275 17.34 -28.69 -8.91
CA GLU A 275 17.96 -27.64 -8.11
C GLU A 275 17.12 -26.36 -8.28
N ARG A 276 16.38 -25.99 -7.23
CA ARG A 276 15.38 -24.91 -7.29
C ARG A 276 16.08 -23.57 -7.45
N ARG A 277 16.20 -23.14 -8.71
CA ARG A 277 16.87 -21.92 -9.19
C ARG A 277 16.45 -20.62 -8.48
N PHE A 278 15.28 -20.61 -7.81
CA PHE A 278 14.77 -19.46 -7.07
C PHE A 278 14.43 -19.83 -5.62
N GLN A 279 15.11 -19.19 -4.68
CA GLN A 279 14.80 -19.18 -3.24
C GLN A 279 14.39 -17.75 -2.85
N TYR A 280 13.53 -17.59 -1.85
CA TYR A 280 12.85 -16.32 -1.56
C TYR A 280 13.04 -15.87 -0.11
N CYS A 281 13.35 -14.59 0.07
CA CYS A 281 13.10 -13.86 1.30
C CYS A 281 11.74 -13.16 1.22
N PHE A 282 11.13 -12.97 2.38
CA PHE A 282 9.92 -12.19 2.58
C PHE A 282 10.21 -11.09 3.60
N TYR A 283 9.89 -9.85 3.24
CA TYR A 283 9.92 -8.70 4.13
C TYR A 283 8.49 -8.36 4.53
N LEU A 284 8.26 -8.10 5.82
CA LEU A 284 6.93 -7.90 6.39
C LEU A 284 6.99 -6.84 7.49
N ASP A 285 6.15 -5.82 7.37
CA ASP A 285 5.91 -4.84 8.44
C ASP A 285 4.55 -5.11 9.08
N PHE A 286 4.52 -5.43 10.37
CA PHE A 286 3.29 -5.67 11.11
C PHE A 286 3.05 -4.62 12.21
N LEU A 287 1.78 -4.32 12.47
CA LEU A 287 1.34 -3.17 13.29
C LEU A 287 1.20 -3.51 14.77
N ALA A 288 2.25 -4.07 15.35
CA ALA A 288 2.41 -4.29 16.79
C ALA A 288 3.89 -4.16 17.17
N GLY A 289 4.18 -3.97 18.46
CA GLY A 289 5.56 -3.99 18.99
C GLY A 289 6.08 -5.41 19.18
N GLU A 290 7.39 -5.63 19.14
CA GLU A 290 8.02 -6.96 19.29
C GLU A 290 7.75 -7.58 20.66
N LEU A 291 7.52 -6.75 21.69
CA LEU A 291 7.23 -7.18 23.07
C LEU A 291 5.73 -7.33 23.38
N ASP A 292 4.85 -7.22 22.40
CA ASP A 292 3.43 -7.53 22.57
C ASP A 292 3.19 -9.05 22.63
N ASP A 293 2.35 -9.53 23.54
CA ASP A 293 2.08 -10.96 23.75
C ASP A 293 1.60 -11.68 22.48
N LYS A 294 0.75 -11.02 21.68
CA LYS A 294 0.29 -11.56 20.39
C LYS A 294 1.43 -11.59 19.39
N ALA A 295 2.25 -10.54 19.32
CA ALA A 295 3.38 -10.44 18.42
C ALA A 295 4.47 -11.49 18.72
N GLN A 296 4.86 -11.66 20.00
CA GLN A 296 5.79 -12.71 20.40
C GLN A 296 5.25 -14.11 20.06
N SER A 297 3.96 -14.34 20.32
CA SER A 297 3.29 -15.60 19.96
C SER A 297 3.24 -15.83 18.44
N ALA A 298 3.07 -14.78 17.64
CA ALA A 298 3.10 -14.87 16.18
C ALA A 298 4.52 -15.18 15.66
N LEU A 299 5.53 -14.48 16.18
CA LEU A 299 6.93 -14.69 15.84
C LEU A 299 7.45 -16.08 16.24
N ALA A 300 7.02 -16.61 17.38
CA ALA A 300 7.31 -17.98 17.80
C ALA A 300 6.75 -19.01 16.78
N HIS A 301 5.46 -18.93 16.47
CA HIS A 301 4.82 -19.81 15.48
C HIS A 301 5.42 -19.66 14.06
N LEU A 302 5.85 -18.44 13.68
CA LEU A 302 6.56 -18.24 12.40
C LEU A 302 7.91 -18.99 12.40
N ARG A 303 8.70 -18.85 13.49
CA ARG A 303 10.02 -19.50 13.64
C ARG A 303 9.95 -21.04 13.63
N GLU A 304 8.82 -21.65 13.97
CA GLU A 304 8.60 -23.10 13.81
C GLU A 304 8.58 -23.56 12.34
N SER A 305 8.25 -22.67 11.41
CA SER A 305 8.04 -23.01 9.98
C SER A 305 8.93 -22.27 8.99
N ALA A 306 9.58 -21.19 9.43
CA ALA A 306 10.50 -20.36 8.65
C ALA A 306 11.97 -20.74 8.93
N PRO A 307 12.73 -21.33 7.98
CA PRO A 307 14.13 -21.74 8.18
C PRO A 307 15.14 -20.60 8.44
N PHE A 308 14.67 -19.35 8.39
CA PHE A 308 15.35 -18.15 8.87
C PHE A 308 14.26 -17.12 9.17
N CYS A 309 14.36 -16.42 10.30
CA CYS A 309 13.44 -15.36 10.69
C CYS A 309 14.12 -14.38 11.66
N ARG A 310 14.35 -13.14 11.22
CA ARG A 310 15.02 -12.06 11.97
C ARG A 310 14.09 -10.85 12.09
N VAL A 311 14.04 -10.25 13.28
CA VAL A 311 13.45 -8.93 13.47
C VAL A 311 14.48 -7.88 13.03
N LEU A 312 14.09 -7.02 12.08
CA LEU A 312 14.92 -5.91 11.60
C LEU A 312 14.79 -4.70 12.51
N GLY A 313 13.66 -4.54 13.19
CA GLY A 313 13.47 -3.52 14.21
C GLY A 313 12.03 -3.43 14.68
N SER A 314 11.84 -2.86 15.86
CA SER A 314 10.53 -2.56 16.43
C SER A 314 10.57 -1.14 17.00
N TYR A 315 9.68 -0.29 16.50
CA TYR A 315 9.77 1.17 16.63
C TYR A 315 8.36 1.78 16.65
N ALA A 316 8.26 3.03 17.10
CA ALA A 316 7.01 3.77 17.06
C ALA A 316 6.73 4.27 15.64
N ARG A 317 5.44 4.39 15.29
CA ARG A 317 5.00 4.78 13.95
C ARG A 317 4.96 6.29 13.78
N ASP A 318 4.53 6.71 12.59
CA ASP A 318 4.00 8.07 12.37
C ASP A 318 5.08 9.15 12.68
N SER A 319 6.34 8.85 12.32
CA SER A 319 7.58 9.60 12.64
C SER A 319 7.89 9.80 14.14
N THR A 320 7.26 9.04 15.04
CA THR A 320 7.52 9.12 16.48
C THR A 320 8.82 8.42 16.86
N LEU A 321 9.67 9.08 17.64
CA LEU A 321 10.91 8.52 18.19
C LEU A 321 10.75 8.18 19.69
N VAL A 322 11.52 7.22 20.18
CA VAL A 322 11.38 6.69 21.55
C VAL A 322 12.72 6.39 22.22
N GLY A 323 12.73 6.44 23.56
CA GLY A 323 13.90 6.09 24.38
C GLY A 323 15.12 6.96 24.07
N PRO A 324 16.35 6.40 24.05
CA PRO A 324 17.59 7.16 23.99
C PRO A 324 17.74 8.16 22.83
N ILE A 325 16.98 8.02 21.74
CA ILE A 325 16.96 9.01 20.66
C ILE A 325 16.16 10.25 21.08
N SER A 326 14.95 10.08 21.62
CA SER A 326 14.15 11.20 22.14
C SER A 326 14.90 11.92 23.26
N ASP A 327 15.46 11.15 24.21
CA ASP A 327 16.25 11.69 25.32
C ASP A 327 17.43 12.54 24.82
N THR A 328 18.09 12.11 23.73
CA THR A 328 19.21 12.84 23.10
C THR A 328 18.75 14.12 22.40
N LEU A 329 17.67 14.07 21.62
CA LEU A 329 17.14 15.23 20.90
C LEU A 329 16.57 16.30 21.86
N GLU A 330 15.91 15.88 22.94
CA GLU A 330 15.47 16.76 24.03
C GLU A 330 16.66 17.40 24.75
N ALA A 331 17.73 16.63 25.02
CA ALA A 331 18.95 17.15 25.65
C ALA A 331 19.70 18.16 24.76
N LEU A 332 19.77 17.93 23.45
CA LEU A 332 20.30 18.90 22.48
C LEU A 332 19.46 20.18 22.46
N SER A 333 18.14 20.05 22.37
CA SER A 333 17.19 21.17 22.36
C SER A 333 17.27 22.04 23.62
N MET A 334 17.52 21.44 24.79
CA MET A 334 17.74 22.16 26.05
C MET A 334 19.15 22.77 26.20
N GLY A 335 20.09 22.48 25.30
CA GLY A 335 21.47 22.97 25.37
C GLY A 335 21.64 24.46 25.06
N ILE A 336 20.70 25.07 24.34
CA ILE A 336 20.81 26.44 23.80
C ILE A 336 19.92 27.40 24.60
N GLY A 337 20.37 27.81 25.79
CA GLY A 337 19.63 28.82 26.58
C GLY A 337 20.11 29.01 28.02
N ASN A 338 21.26 29.65 28.23
CA ASN A 338 21.80 29.87 29.57
C ASN A 338 21.62 31.34 30.04
N GLY A 339 20.69 31.59 30.97
CA GLY A 339 20.72 32.79 31.82
C GLY A 339 19.44 33.62 31.97
N ALA A 340 18.44 33.12 32.70
CA ALA A 340 17.50 33.96 33.46
C ALA A 340 16.90 33.18 34.65
N GLN A 341 16.78 33.82 35.82
CA GLN A 341 16.00 33.28 36.94
C GLN A 341 14.53 33.67 36.80
N GLY A 342 13.63 32.78 37.25
CA GLY A 342 12.21 32.86 36.90
C GLY A 342 11.39 33.90 37.66
N ALA A 343 10.28 34.32 37.03
CA ALA A 343 9.13 34.95 37.66
C ALA A 343 7.85 34.33 37.07
N ALA A 344 6.80 34.22 37.88
CA ALA A 344 5.52 33.64 37.46
C ALA A 344 4.50 34.71 37.05
N ALA A 345 3.55 34.30 36.19
CA ALA A 345 2.29 34.95 35.84
C ALA A 345 2.32 36.30 35.08
N ALA A 346 1.97 36.24 33.78
CA ALA A 346 0.88 37.05 33.17
C ALA A 346 0.47 36.48 31.79
N ALA A 347 -0.71 36.87 31.30
CA ALA A 347 -1.25 36.51 29.97
C ALA A 347 -0.62 37.36 28.83
N GLY A 348 -0.74 37.03 27.53
CA GLY A 348 -1.36 35.88 26.87
C GLY A 348 -1.76 36.18 25.39
N ALA A 349 -2.55 35.29 24.78
CA ALA A 349 -3.06 35.30 23.39
C ALA A 349 -2.05 34.97 22.26
N GLY A 350 -2.49 34.22 21.24
CA GLY A 350 -1.68 33.78 20.09
C GLY A 350 -1.99 32.34 19.63
N ASP A 351 -2.96 32.19 18.74
CA ASP A 351 -3.58 30.95 18.23
C ASP A 351 -2.69 29.71 17.95
N ALA A 352 -3.11 28.55 18.49
CA ALA A 352 -2.88 27.22 17.91
C ALA A 352 -3.97 26.24 18.39
N ILE A 353 -4.61 25.48 17.48
CA ILE A 353 -5.74 24.59 17.80
C ILE A 353 -5.24 23.20 18.17
N ALA A 354 -5.12 22.91 19.47
CA ALA A 354 -4.74 21.59 19.99
C ALA A 354 -5.87 20.99 20.86
N ALA A 355 -6.58 20.00 20.33
CA ALA A 355 -7.63 19.28 21.05
C ALA A 355 -7.07 18.02 21.73
N SER A 356 -6.56 18.16 22.97
CA SER A 356 -6.18 17.03 23.81
C SER A 356 -6.64 17.24 25.26
N PRO A 357 -7.53 16.41 25.82
CA PRO A 357 -8.09 16.62 27.14
C PRO A 357 -7.09 16.27 28.25
N ARG A 358 -6.82 17.22 29.15
CA ARG A 358 -5.86 17.05 30.25
C ARG A 358 -6.27 15.90 31.17
N ARG A 359 -5.42 14.88 31.25
CA ARG A 359 -5.58 13.69 32.10
C ARG A 359 -5.43 14.05 33.58
N SER A 360 -6.52 14.45 34.23
CA SER A 360 -6.56 14.65 35.69
C SER A 360 -6.15 13.37 36.42
N GLU A 361 -5.36 13.51 37.48
CA GLU A 361 -4.88 12.38 38.28
C GLU A 361 -6.06 11.59 38.86
N ARG A 362 -6.14 10.29 38.52
CA ARG A 362 -6.92 9.33 39.30
C ARG A 362 -6.06 8.14 39.68
N ARG A 363 -5.95 7.94 40.99
CA ARG A 363 -5.29 6.80 41.63
C ARG A 363 -5.89 5.48 41.13
N SER A 364 -5.06 4.43 41.16
CA SER A 364 -5.51 3.05 41.02
C SER A 364 -6.61 2.73 42.05
N GLY A 365 -7.71 2.19 41.55
CA GLY A 365 -8.89 1.84 42.33
C GLY A 365 -10.05 1.58 41.38
N ALA A 366 -10.45 0.31 41.23
CA ALA A 366 -11.57 -0.08 40.38
C ALA A 366 -12.89 0.43 40.98
N ARG A 367 -13.30 1.65 40.60
CA ARG A 367 -14.63 2.18 40.91
C ARG A 367 -15.65 1.33 40.14
N ALA A 368 -16.46 0.58 40.87
CA ALA A 368 -17.63 -0.07 40.30
C ALA A 368 -18.51 0.96 39.57
N SER A 369 -18.95 0.62 38.35
CA SER A 369 -19.83 1.50 37.57
C SER A 369 -21.17 1.65 38.27
N ARG A 370 -21.78 2.84 38.17
CA ARG A 370 -23.10 3.11 38.76
C ARG A 370 -24.17 2.39 37.94
N ARG A 371 -25.09 1.67 38.59
CA ARG A 371 -26.32 1.21 37.94
C ARG A 371 -27.13 2.41 37.44
N LEU A 372 -27.24 2.55 36.11
CA LEU A 372 -27.93 3.64 35.45
C LEU A 372 -29.40 3.31 35.21
N LYS A 373 -30.22 4.36 35.08
CA LYS A 373 -31.56 4.29 34.48
C LYS A 373 -31.50 4.80 33.04
N ILE A 374 -31.77 3.94 32.06
CA ILE A 374 -31.60 4.22 30.63
C ILE A 374 -32.95 4.15 29.92
N GLY A 375 -33.37 5.26 29.31
CA GLY A 375 -34.55 5.33 28.45
C GLY A 375 -34.20 5.20 26.98
N ILE A 376 -34.76 4.22 26.28
CA ILE A 376 -34.56 4.00 24.84
C ILE A 376 -35.75 4.55 24.05
N ILE A 377 -35.53 5.60 23.27
CA ILE A 377 -36.53 6.18 22.36
C ILE A 377 -36.30 5.59 20.98
N GLY A 378 -37.20 4.71 20.52
CA GLY A 378 -37.07 3.99 19.25
C GLY A 378 -36.77 2.49 19.42
N PHE A 379 -37.71 1.74 19.98
CA PHE A 379 -37.54 0.31 20.27
C PHE A 379 -37.70 -0.63 19.04
N GLY A 380 -37.16 -0.24 17.88
CA GLY A 380 -37.05 -1.11 16.70
C GLY A 380 -35.90 -2.11 16.79
N LYS A 381 -35.55 -2.78 15.67
CA LYS A 381 -34.46 -3.79 15.59
C LYS A 381 -33.19 -3.37 16.37
N PHE A 382 -32.73 -2.13 16.17
CA PHE A 382 -31.51 -1.62 16.80
C PHE A 382 -31.69 -1.26 18.28
N GLY A 383 -32.80 -0.61 18.65
CA GLY A 383 -33.12 -0.31 20.04
C GLY A 383 -33.24 -1.56 20.91
N GLN A 384 -33.85 -2.62 20.39
CA GLN A 384 -33.90 -3.94 21.03
C GLN A 384 -32.52 -4.58 21.14
N PHE A 385 -31.71 -4.52 20.08
CA PHE A 385 -30.35 -5.07 20.04
C PHE A 385 -29.44 -4.46 21.12
N ILE A 386 -29.44 -3.14 21.30
CA ILE A 386 -28.65 -2.51 22.38
C ILE A 386 -29.25 -2.75 23.78
N SER A 387 -30.58 -2.80 23.88
CA SER A 387 -31.27 -3.03 25.16
C SER A 387 -30.90 -4.38 25.79
N ARG A 388 -30.74 -5.45 24.98
CA ARG A 388 -30.34 -6.78 25.45
C ARG A 388 -29.01 -6.83 26.23
N LYS A 389 -28.13 -5.84 26.04
CA LYS A 389 -26.92 -5.71 26.86
C LYS A 389 -27.13 -4.77 28.05
N PHE A 390 -27.83 -3.65 27.83
CA PHE A 390 -28.04 -2.67 28.88
C PHE A 390 -28.83 -3.23 30.09
N VAL A 391 -29.81 -4.11 29.86
CA VAL A 391 -30.62 -4.76 30.92
C VAL A 391 -29.82 -5.62 31.91
N MET A 392 -28.62 -6.07 31.52
CA MET A 392 -27.83 -7.00 32.34
C MET A 392 -27.38 -6.32 33.64
N ASP A 393 -26.89 -5.08 33.55
CA ASP A 393 -26.38 -4.30 34.69
C ASP A 393 -27.18 -3.03 34.98
N HIS A 394 -28.13 -2.62 34.13
CA HIS A 394 -28.86 -1.34 34.23
C HIS A 394 -30.38 -1.47 34.13
N ASP A 395 -31.08 -0.45 34.61
CA ASP A 395 -32.55 -0.38 34.56
C ASP A 395 -32.97 0.24 33.22
N VAL A 396 -33.53 -0.56 32.32
CA VAL A 396 -33.92 -0.12 30.97
C VAL A 396 -35.42 0.05 30.85
N VAL A 397 -35.84 1.22 30.36
CA VAL A 397 -37.20 1.45 29.88
C VAL A 397 -37.16 1.90 28.43
N ALA A 398 -38.21 1.63 27.65
CA ALA A 398 -38.24 1.90 26.23
C ALA A 398 -39.56 2.50 25.77
N MET A 399 -39.55 3.28 24.69
CA MET A 399 -40.76 3.77 24.03
C MET A 399 -40.69 3.70 22.50
N GLY A 400 -41.85 3.61 21.85
CA GLY A 400 -41.95 3.45 20.40
C GLY A 400 -43.36 3.65 19.82
N ARG A 401 -43.43 3.65 18.49
CA ARG A 401 -44.69 3.84 17.72
C ARG A 401 -45.55 2.58 17.58
N GLY A 402 -44.92 1.41 17.62
CA GLY A 402 -45.62 0.11 17.66
C GLY A 402 -45.63 -0.44 19.09
N ASP A 403 -46.52 -1.40 19.34
CA ASP A 403 -46.46 -2.19 20.58
C ASP A 403 -45.31 -3.19 20.49
N TYR A 404 -44.44 -3.16 21.50
CA TYR A 404 -43.34 -4.09 21.70
C TYR A 404 -43.28 -4.64 23.13
N THR A 405 -44.38 -4.54 23.89
CA THR A 405 -44.44 -4.84 25.32
C THR A 405 -43.89 -6.23 25.63
N ALA A 406 -44.43 -7.27 24.98
CA ALA A 406 -43.97 -8.65 25.15
C ALA A 406 -42.48 -8.87 24.82
N ALA A 407 -41.93 -8.15 23.82
CA ALA A 407 -40.53 -8.25 23.45
C ALA A 407 -39.62 -7.53 24.47
N ALA A 408 -40.08 -6.43 25.05
CA ALA A 408 -39.36 -5.74 26.12
C ALA A 408 -39.37 -6.57 27.41
N ASP A 409 -40.53 -7.12 27.78
CA ASP A 409 -40.69 -7.99 28.96
C ASP A 409 -39.81 -9.24 28.88
N GLU A 410 -39.74 -9.91 27.70
CA GLU A 410 -38.82 -11.02 27.44
C GLU A 410 -37.34 -10.64 27.64
N MET A 411 -36.99 -9.39 27.31
CA MET A 411 -35.65 -8.84 27.49
C MET A 411 -35.42 -8.23 28.89
N GLY A 412 -36.41 -8.20 29.78
CA GLY A 412 -36.29 -7.57 31.10
C GLY A 412 -36.28 -6.03 31.10
N ALA A 413 -36.77 -5.40 30.02
CA ALA A 413 -36.95 -3.95 29.91
C ALA A 413 -38.44 -3.58 29.95
N LYS A 414 -38.81 -2.43 30.53
CA LYS A 414 -40.22 -1.99 30.53
C LYS A 414 -40.55 -1.14 29.30
N PHE A 415 -41.54 -1.54 28.51
CA PHE A 415 -42.03 -0.74 27.38
C PHE A 415 -43.13 0.27 27.78
N TYR A 416 -43.21 1.36 27.02
CA TYR A 416 -44.27 2.36 27.05
C TYR A 416 -44.65 2.76 25.61
N PRO A 417 -45.90 2.56 25.15
CA PRO A 417 -46.38 3.10 23.87
C PRO A 417 -46.20 4.63 23.79
N GLN A 418 -46.07 5.20 22.58
CA GLN A 418 -45.80 6.65 22.41
C GLN A 418 -46.82 7.57 23.13
N PHE A 419 -48.08 7.14 23.25
CA PHE A 419 -49.12 7.89 23.97
C PHE A 419 -48.91 7.92 25.50
N GLU A 420 -48.18 6.97 26.07
CA GLU A 420 -47.75 6.90 27.48
C GLU A 420 -46.37 7.55 27.71
N SER A 421 -45.93 8.41 26.80
CA SER A 421 -44.62 9.09 26.88
C SER A 421 -44.40 9.88 28.18
N SER A 422 -45.46 10.33 28.85
CA SER A 422 -45.36 10.96 30.18
C SER A 422 -44.87 9.97 31.25
N ASP A 423 -45.36 8.73 31.22
CA ASP A 423 -45.00 7.67 32.16
C ASP A 423 -43.61 7.09 31.86
N PHE A 424 -43.18 7.10 30.60
CA PHE A 424 -41.77 6.86 30.22
C PHE A 424 -40.82 7.88 30.90
N PHE A 425 -41.12 9.17 30.83
CA PHE A 425 -40.27 10.20 31.46
C PHE A 425 -40.40 10.24 32.99
N ALA A 426 -41.46 9.69 33.58
CA ALA A 426 -41.67 9.61 35.03
C ALA A 426 -40.69 8.66 35.76
N ASN A 427 -39.99 7.75 35.05
CA ASN A 427 -39.06 6.78 35.65
C ASN A 427 -37.78 7.40 36.25
N ASP A 428 -37.59 8.71 36.14
CA ASP A 428 -36.39 9.47 36.53
C ASP A 428 -35.09 8.93 35.90
N LEU A 429 -34.99 9.10 34.58
CA LEU A 429 -33.91 8.58 33.75
C LEU A 429 -32.58 9.30 33.98
N ASP A 430 -31.46 8.59 34.00
CA ASP A 430 -30.12 9.19 33.90
C ASP A 430 -29.80 9.55 32.45
N VAL A 431 -30.04 8.59 31.55
CA VAL A 431 -29.63 8.61 30.14
C VAL A 431 -30.86 8.40 29.26
N VAL A 432 -30.93 9.13 28.15
CA VAL A 432 -31.96 8.98 27.11
C VAL A 432 -31.27 8.74 25.77
N VAL A 433 -31.45 7.55 25.19
CA VAL A 433 -30.81 7.11 23.95
C VAL A 433 -31.82 7.13 22.80
N PHE A 434 -31.50 7.83 21.72
CA PHE A 434 -32.31 7.93 20.52
C PHE A 434 -31.88 6.88 19.48
N ALA A 435 -32.64 5.79 19.41
CA ALA A 435 -32.48 4.67 18.48
C ALA A 435 -33.54 4.71 17.35
N VAL A 436 -33.81 5.90 16.83
CA VAL A 436 -34.77 6.16 15.74
C VAL A 436 -34.10 6.18 14.35
N SER A 437 -34.89 6.27 13.29
CA SER A 437 -34.38 6.54 11.94
C SER A 437 -33.78 7.94 11.84
N ILE A 438 -32.68 8.09 11.09
CA ILE A 438 -32.01 9.38 10.82
C ILE A 438 -33.04 10.44 10.36
N LEU A 439 -33.89 10.07 9.41
CA LEU A 439 -34.93 10.92 8.80
C LEU A 439 -36.01 11.41 9.78
N SER A 440 -36.16 10.77 10.95
CA SER A 440 -37.18 11.12 11.95
C SER A 440 -36.57 11.65 13.26
N PHE A 441 -35.24 11.74 13.35
CA PHE A 441 -34.56 12.15 14.59
C PHE A 441 -34.98 13.54 15.05
N GLU A 442 -34.94 14.51 14.15
CA GLU A 442 -35.29 15.90 14.42
C GLU A 442 -36.76 16.08 14.84
N GLU A 443 -37.68 15.40 14.16
CA GLU A 443 -39.11 15.41 14.49
C GLU A 443 -39.36 14.82 15.89
N VAL A 444 -38.80 13.65 16.18
CA VAL A 444 -38.96 12.98 17.48
C VAL A 444 -38.33 13.81 18.60
N LEU A 445 -37.14 14.36 18.40
CA LEU A 445 -36.47 15.21 19.40
C LEU A 445 -37.29 16.48 19.72
N LYS A 446 -37.85 17.12 18.69
CA LYS A 446 -38.69 18.32 18.84
C LYS A 446 -40.07 18.03 19.42
N SER A 447 -40.61 16.82 19.22
CA SER A 447 -41.89 16.39 19.82
C SER A 447 -41.82 16.22 21.35
N ILE A 448 -40.63 16.02 21.92
CA ILE A 448 -40.45 15.78 23.36
C ILE A 448 -40.43 17.12 24.11
N PRO A 449 -41.26 17.31 25.16
CA PRO A 449 -41.20 18.49 26.00
C PRO A 449 -39.85 18.59 26.73
N GLN A 450 -39.02 19.56 26.34
CA GLN A 450 -37.61 19.69 26.74
C GLN A 450 -37.37 19.70 28.26
N LYS A 451 -38.37 20.07 29.06
CA LYS A 451 -38.38 19.92 30.53
C LYS A 451 -38.00 18.50 31.02
N PHE A 452 -38.32 17.46 30.24
CA PHE A 452 -38.05 16.07 30.61
C PHE A 452 -36.62 15.61 30.31
N LEU A 453 -35.90 16.33 29.44
CA LEU A 453 -34.50 16.05 29.08
C LEU A 453 -33.50 16.89 29.90
N LYS A 454 -34.00 17.87 30.66
CA LYS A 454 -33.22 18.78 31.51
C LYS A 454 -32.39 18.01 32.55
N GLY A 455 -31.09 18.27 32.63
CA GLY A 455 -30.19 17.64 33.61
C GLY A 455 -29.92 16.14 33.37
N LYS A 456 -30.31 15.60 32.21
CA LYS A 456 -30.07 14.21 31.78
C LYS A 456 -28.94 14.15 30.75
N LEU A 457 -28.40 12.95 30.51
CA LEU A 457 -27.50 12.69 29.38
C LEU A 457 -28.34 12.24 28.18
N VAL A 458 -28.34 13.01 27.10
CA VAL A 458 -28.94 12.61 25.83
C VAL A 458 -27.87 12.01 24.92
N VAL A 459 -28.20 10.87 24.34
CA VAL A 459 -27.33 10.08 23.47
C VAL A 459 -28.04 9.80 22.15
N ASP A 460 -27.33 9.92 21.03
CA ASP A 460 -27.81 9.44 19.73
C ASP A 460 -26.95 8.24 19.28
N VAL A 461 -27.57 7.23 18.65
CA VAL A 461 -26.88 6.05 18.08
C VAL A 461 -27.01 5.97 16.54
N LEU A 462 -27.21 7.10 15.86
CA LEU A 462 -27.40 7.16 14.41
C LEU A 462 -26.10 6.93 13.63
N SER A 463 -26.21 6.58 12.35
CA SER A 463 -25.05 6.41 11.45
C SER A 463 -24.52 7.69 10.78
N VAL A 464 -25.05 8.85 11.13
CA VAL A 464 -24.48 10.17 10.78
C VAL A 464 -24.42 11.00 12.05
N LYS A 465 -23.36 11.80 12.23
CA LYS A 465 -23.07 12.50 13.49
C LYS A 465 -23.33 14.00 13.43
N MET A 466 -23.08 14.66 12.30
CA MET A 466 -23.24 16.11 12.18
C MET A 466 -24.70 16.55 12.33
N HIS A 467 -25.63 15.83 11.70
CA HIS A 467 -27.06 16.10 11.84
C HIS A 467 -27.55 16.01 13.30
N PRO A 468 -27.43 14.87 14.02
CA PRO A 468 -27.93 14.80 15.39
C PRO A 468 -27.17 15.74 16.33
N ARG A 469 -25.85 15.93 16.18
CA ARG A 469 -25.08 16.91 16.95
C ARG A 469 -25.67 18.31 16.85
N GLN A 470 -25.88 18.80 15.64
CA GLN A 470 -26.38 20.16 15.44
C GLN A 470 -27.83 20.29 15.93
N THR A 471 -28.71 19.37 15.56
CA THR A 471 -30.11 19.39 16.00
C THR A 471 -30.24 19.30 17.52
N MET A 472 -29.38 18.53 18.21
CA MET A 472 -29.32 18.48 19.67
C MET A 472 -28.78 19.77 20.29
N LEU A 473 -27.73 20.37 19.74
CA LEU A 473 -27.20 21.66 20.23
C LEU A 473 -28.22 22.80 20.10
N GLU A 474 -29.01 22.81 19.02
CA GLU A 474 -30.06 23.80 18.76
C GLU A 474 -31.33 23.58 19.61
N THR A 475 -31.70 22.32 19.89
CA THR A 475 -32.99 21.98 20.53
C THR A 475 -32.91 21.75 22.05
N LEU A 476 -31.80 21.19 22.55
CA LEU A 476 -31.71 20.74 23.95
C LEU A 476 -31.27 21.85 24.93
N PRO A 477 -31.93 22.00 26.11
CA PRO A 477 -31.57 22.97 27.14
C PRO A 477 -30.06 23.00 27.48
N PRO A 478 -29.46 24.17 27.76
CA PRO A 478 -28.01 24.27 28.00
C PRO A 478 -27.47 23.43 29.18
N ASP A 479 -28.32 22.91 30.05
CA ASP A 479 -28.01 22.02 31.17
C ASP A 479 -28.38 20.54 30.93
N THR A 480 -28.77 20.19 29.70
CA THR A 480 -28.81 18.81 29.19
C THR A 480 -27.45 18.46 28.57
N ASP A 481 -26.88 17.33 28.98
CA ASP A 481 -25.63 16.81 28.42
C ASP A 481 -25.89 16.07 27.09
N ILE A 482 -24.93 16.13 26.17
CA ILE A 482 -24.97 15.55 24.82
C ILE A 482 -23.73 14.69 24.59
N LEU A 483 -23.96 13.44 24.19
CA LEU A 483 -22.95 12.49 23.73
C LEU A 483 -23.43 11.90 22.40
N CYS A 484 -22.72 12.16 21.30
CA CYS A 484 -22.99 11.51 20.03
C CYS A 484 -22.25 10.17 19.97
N THR A 485 -22.90 9.07 19.59
CA THR A 485 -22.25 7.74 19.51
C THR A 485 -22.65 6.97 18.25
N HIS A 486 -21.80 6.05 17.79
CA HIS A 486 -22.14 5.15 16.68
C HIS A 486 -21.43 3.80 16.87
N PRO A 487 -22.17 2.75 17.27
CA PRO A 487 -21.73 1.38 17.08
C PRO A 487 -21.67 1.12 15.57
N MET A 488 -20.49 0.91 15.00
CA MET A 488 -20.30 0.62 13.57
C MET A 488 -20.69 -0.83 13.21
N PHE A 489 -21.69 -1.36 13.92
CA PHE A 489 -22.16 -2.74 13.86
C PHE A 489 -23.65 -2.80 14.19
N GLY A 490 -24.41 -3.52 13.37
CA GLY A 490 -25.84 -3.76 13.54
C GLY A 490 -26.16 -5.09 14.23
N PRO A 491 -27.45 -5.45 14.31
CA PRO A 491 -27.91 -6.70 14.92
C PRO A 491 -27.35 -7.98 14.26
N GLU A 492 -26.95 -7.91 12.99
CA GLU A 492 -26.35 -9.03 12.25
C GLU A 492 -24.85 -9.16 12.58
N SER A 493 -24.07 -8.10 12.40
CA SER A 493 -22.61 -8.11 12.64
C SER A 493 -22.23 -8.22 14.12
N GLY A 494 -23.07 -7.72 15.03
CA GLY A 494 -22.88 -7.83 16.48
C GLY A 494 -23.63 -9.00 17.13
N ALA A 495 -24.17 -9.94 16.36
CA ALA A 495 -24.95 -11.07 16.88
C ALA A 495 -24.16 -11.96 17.85
N ASN A 496 -22.84 -12.10 17.62
CA ASN A 496 -21.95 -12.96 18.39
C ASN A 496 -21.23 -12.23 19.56
N GLY A 497 -21.70 -11.03 19.94
CA GLY A 497 -21.06 -10.15 20.92
C GLY A 497 -20.41 -8.92 20.28
N TRP A 498 -19.94 -7.98 21.11
CA TRP A 498 -19.42 -6.68 20.65
C TRP A 498 -17.90 -6.51 20.84
N ALA A 499 -17.22 -7.53 21.34
CA ALA A 499 -15.78 -7.50 21.59
C ALA A 499 -14.99 -7.18 20.32
N GLY A 500 -14.08 -6.21 20.39
CA GLY A 500 -13.27 -5.73 19.27
C GLY A 500 -14.03 -4.90 18.23
N LEU A 501 -15.37 -4.88 18.23
CA LEU A 501 -16.15 -4.14 17.24
C LEU A 501 -16.05 -2.61 17.50
N PRO A 502 -15.87 -1.78 16.45
CA PRO A 502 -15.68 -0.35 16.61
C PRO A 502 -16.94 0.37 17.12
N PHE A 503 -16.76 1.09 18.24
CA PHE A 503 -17.76 1.98 18.83
C PHE A 503 -17.19 3.40 18.88
N LEU A 504 -17.78 4.31 18.11
CA LEU A 504 -17.31 5.69 17.99
C LEU A 504 -18.13 6.61 18.90
N PHE A 505 -17.50 7.65 19.46
CA PHE A 505 -18.21 8.68 20.23
C PHE A 505 -17.56 10.07 20.21
N ASP A 506 -18.38 11.10 20.40
CA ASP A 506 -18.01 12.52 20.55
C ASP A 506 -18.71 13.11 21.79
N ARG A 507 -17.95 13.74 22.70
CA ARG A 507 -18.43 14.33 23.96
C ARG A 507 -18.93 15.78 23.79
N VAL A 508 -19.78 15.98 22.77
CA VAL A 508 -20.32 17.26 22.28
C VAL A 508 -20.63 18.30 23.37
N ARG A 509 -21.31 17.91 24.46
CA ARG A 509 -21.60 18.81 25.59
C ARG A 509 -21.73 18.00 26.88
N THR A 510 -20.64 17.75 27.60
CA THR A 510 -20.69 16.95 28.84
C THR A 510 -20.27 17.77 30.06
N LYS A 511 -21.20 18.01 30.99
CA LYS A 511 -20.97 18.62 32.30
C LYS A 511 -20.90 17.56 33.40
N ASN A 512 -21.78 16.56 33.35
CA ASN A 512 -21.70 15.38 34.21
C ASN A 512 -20.79 14.32 33.57
N HIS A 513 -19.48 14.57 33.62
CA HIS A 513 -18.47 13.63 33.14
C HIS A 513 -18.55 12.27 33.83
N ALA A 514 -19.04 12.20 35.08
CA ALA A 514 -19.24 10.94 35.80
C ALA A 514 -20.32 10.07 35.14
N ARG A 515 -21.52 10.61 34.90
CA ARG A 515 -22.58 9.88 34.18
C ARG A 515 -22.17 9.52 32.75
N THR A 516 -21.42 10.39 32.09
CA THR A 516 -20.88 10.12 30.74
C THR A 516 -19.92 8.93 30.75
N ALA A 517 -19.01 8.87 31.73
CA ALA A 517 -18.10 7.74 31.90
C ALA A 517 -18.84 6.46 32.33
N ASP A 518 -19.81 6.56 33.26
CA ASP A 518 -20.64 5.43 33.69
C ASP A 518 -21.40 4.84 32.46
N PHE A 519 -21.90 5.66 31.51
CA PHE A 519 -22.55 5.17 30.28
C PHE A 519 -21.56 4.60 29.25
N LEU A 520 -20.38 5.21 29.05
CA LEU A 520 -19.36 4.66 28.15
C LEU A 520 -18.80 3.32 28.67
N SER A 521 -18.77 3.12 30.00
CA SER A 521 -18.29 1.88 30.63
C SER A 521 -19.09 0.63 30.24
N ILE A 522 -20.32 0.78 29.74
CA ILE A 522 -21.14 -0.32 29.20
C ILE A 522 -20.45 -0.93 27.97
N TRP A 523 -20.03 -0.07 27.04
CA TRP A 523 -19.39 -0.47 25.78
C TRP A 523 -17.95 -0.95 26.00
N GLU A 524 -17.25 -0.37 26.98
CA GLU A 524 -15.95 -0.84 27.47
C GLU A 524 -16.05 -2.23 28.14
N GLY A 525 -17.09 -2.48 28.94
CA GLY A 525 -17.36 -3.78 29.57
C GLY A 525 -17.66 -4.89 28.57
N GLU A 526 -18.41 -4.55 27.51
CA GLU A 526 -18.62 -5.39 26.32
C GLU A 526 -17.39 -5.47 25.39
N ARG A 527 -16.26 -4.86 25.79
CA ARG A 527 -14.96 -4.88 25.10
C ARG A 527 -14.98 -4.31 23.68
N CYS A 528 -15.87 -3.35 23.41
CA CYS A 528 -15.89 -2.65 22.12
C CYS A 528 -14.54 -1.94 21.89
N LYS A 529 -14.13 -1.83 20.62
CA LYS A 529 -13.01 -0.97 20.23
C LYS A 529 -13.47 0.49 20.30
N MET A 530 -13.29 1.10 21.47
CA MET A 530 -13.68 2.48 21.76
C MET A 530 -12.84 3.46 20.94
N VAL A 531 -13.49 4.36 20.20
CA VAL A 531 -12.82 5.35 19.34
C VAL A 531 -13.44 6.73 19.56
N GLU A 532 -12.71 7.62 20.24
CA GLU A 532 -13.11 9.02 20.39
C GLU A 532 -12.71 9.83 19.15
N MET A 533 -13.67 10.49 18.50
CA MET A 533 -13.42 11.42 17.40
C MET A 533 -14.59 12.41 17.24
N SER A 534 -14.35 13.58 16.63
CA SER A 534 -15.42 14.56 16.44
C SER A 534 -16.46 14.11 15.41
N CYS A 535 -17.68 14.60 15.53
CA CYS A 535 -18.77 14.36 14.59
C CYS A 535 -18.42 14.72 13.14
N GLU A 536 -17.64 15.79 12.92
CA GLU A 536 -17.14 16.19 11.60
C GLU A 536 -16.22 15.12 10.99
N LEU A 537 -15.30 14.59 11.80
CA LEU A 537 -14.32 13.60 11.36
C LEU A 537 -14.98 12.23 11.14
N HIS A 538 -15.94 11.86 12.00
CA HIS A 538 -16.79 10.68 11.82
C HIS A 538 -17.45 10.69 10.45
N ASP A 539 -18.20 11.75 10.11
CA ASP A 539 -18.97 11.76 8.86
C ASP A 539 -18.07 11.78 7.62
N LYS A 540 -16.89 12.41 7.70
CA LYS A 540 -15.84 12.32 6.67
C LYS A 540 -15.40 10.86 6.42
N TYR A 541 -15.17 10.07 7.46
CA TYR A 541 -14.77 8.67 7.33
C TYR A 541 -15.95 7.72 7.00
N ALA A 542 -17.14 7.95 7.55
CA ALA A 542 -18.35 7.18 7.26
C ALA A 542 -18.80 7.32 5.80
N ALA A 543 -18.53 8.47 5.16
CA ALA A 543 -18.74 8.65 3.74
C ALA A 543 -17.83 7.77 2.88
N ASN A 544 -16.54 7.64 3.26
CA ASN A 544 -15.56 6.81 2.55
C ASN A 544 -15.75 5.31 2.80
N THR A 545 -16.42 4.93 3.89
CA THR A 545 -16.60 3.54 4.32
C THR A 545 -18.06 3.13 4.17
N GLN A 546 -18.89 3.36 5.19
CA GLN A 546 -20.28 2.92 5.27
C GLN A 546 -21.13 3.32 4.03
N PHE A 547 -21.05 4.58 3.60
CA PHE A 547 -21.84 5.05 2.46
C PHE A 547 -21.42 4.38 1.13
N ILE A 548 -20.12 4.26 0.85
CA ILE A 548 -19.62 3.53 -0.32
C ILE A 548 -20.00 2.05 -0.24
N THR A 549 -19.89 1.43 0.93
CA THR A 549 -20.31 0.04 1.20
C THR A 549 -21.78 -0.19 0.84
N HIS A 550 -22.72 0.63 1.32
CA HIS A 550 -24.14 0.49 0.95
C HIS A 550 -24.39 0.81 -0.52
N LEU A 551 -23.71 1.81 -1.09
CA LEU A 551 -23.86 2.19 -2.50
C LEU A 551 -23.43 1.04 -3.43
N MET A 552 -22.28 0.42 -3.17
CA MET A 552 -21.78 -0.77 -3.88
C MET A 552 -22.75 -1.95 -3.76
N GLY A 553 -23.08 -2.36 -2.54
CA GLY A 553 -23.96 -3.52 -2.35
C GLY A 553 -25.37 -3.33 -2.93
N ARG A 554 -25.91 -2.11 -2.95
CA ARG A 554 -27.18 -1.81 -3.63
C ARG A 554 -27.06 -1.75 -5.16
N ILE A 555 -25.92 -1.33 -5.72
CA ILE A 555 -25.67 -1.41 -7.18
C ILE A 555 -25.57 -2.89 -7.61
N LEU A 556 -24.83 -3.71 -6.86
CA LEU A 556 -24.76 -5.17 -7.07
C LEU A 556 -26.16 -5.82 -6.95
N GLY A 557 -26.95 -5.42 -5.95
CA GLY A 557 -28.34 -5.85 -5.79
C GLY A 557 -29.26 -5.46 -6.95
N LYS A 558 -28.97 -4.36 -7.66
CA LYS A 558 -29.70 -3.95 -8.87
C LYS A 558 -29.28 -4.72 -10.13
N GLN A 559 -28.10 -5.34 -10.15
CA GLN A 559 -27.68 -6.26 -11.20
C GLN A 559 -28.31 -7.67 -11.06
N GLY A 560 -28.92 -7.98 -9.91
CA GLY A 560 -29.59 -9.26 -9.68
C GLY A 560 -28.62 -10.45 -9.51
N LEU A 561 -27.42 -10.18 -8.96
CA LEU A 561 -26.39 -11.21 -8.77
C LEU A 561 -26.90 -12.35 -7.87
N SER A 562 -26.55 -13.58 -8.22
CA SER A 562 -26.94 -14.80 -7.53
C SER A 562 -25.75 -15.76 -7.42
N ARG A 563 -25.84 -16.73 -6.51
CA ARG A 563 -24.80 -17.76 -6.31
C ARG A 563 -24.75 -18.71 -7.50
N THR A 564 -23.55 -19.10 -7.90
CA THR A 564 -23.27 -19.97 -9.04
C THR A 564 -22.43 -21.19 -8.63
N PRO A 565 -22.37 -22.26 -9.45
CA PRO A 565 -21.46 -23.39 -9.20
C PRO A 565 -19.96 -23.05 -9.25
N ILE A 566 -19.59 -21.84 -9.65
CA ILE A 566 -18.21 -21.39 -9.88
C ILE A 566 -17.85 -20.14 -9.06
N ASP A 567 -18.57 -19.89 -7.97
CA ASP A 567 -18.38 -18.71 -7.10
C ASP A 567 -16.95 -18.61 -6.56
N THR A 568 -16.22 -17.56 -6.98
CA THR A 568 -14.90 -17.24 -6.42
C THR A 568 -15.03 -16.65 -5.01
N GLN A 569 -13.97 -16.72 -4.21
CA GLN A 569 -13.97 -16.10 -2.86
C GLN A 569 -14.23 -14.59 -2.89
N GLY A 570 -13.81 -13.91 -3.97
CA GLY A 570 -14.13 -12.50 -4.22
C GLY A 570 -15.62 -12.29 -4.51
N PHE A 571 -16.20 -13.09 -5.41
CA PHE A 571 -17.62 -13.02 -5.75
C PHE A 571 -18.52 -13.36 -4.54
N ALA A 572 -18.20 -14.40 -3.77
CA ALA A 572 -18.89 -14.73 -2.52
C ALA A 572 -18.77 -13.62 -1.45
N SER A 573 -17.76 -12.75 -1.54
CA SER A 573 -17.63 -11.57 -0.66
C SER A 573 -18.44 -10.38 -1.18
N ALA A 574 -18.51 -10.18 -2.49
CA ALA A 574 -19.42 -9.21 -3.12
C ALA A 574 -20.90 -9.57 -2.91
N LEU A 575 -21.25 -10.86 -2.94
CA LEU A 575 -22.59 -11.35 -2.59
C LEU A 575 -22.92 -11.09 -1.12
N ARG A 576 -22.01 -11.36 -0.17
CA ARG A 576 -22.24 -11.02 1.26
C ARG A 576 -22.40 -9.51 1.49
N LEU A 577 -21.60 -8.68 0.81
CA LEU A 577 -21.73 -7.22 0.81
C LEU A 577 -23.12 -6.78 0.33
N MET A 578 -23.60 -7.37 -0.77
CA MET A 578 -24.94 -7.14 -1.30
C MET A 578 -26.03 -7.62 -0.34
N GLU A 579 -25.93 -8.86 0.17
CA GLU A 579 -26.89 -9.50 1.09
C GLU A 579 -27.11 -8.62 2.34
N THR A 580 -26.05 -8.27 3.08
CA THR A 580 -26.15 -7.43 4.29
C THR A 580 -26.64 -6.01 4.00
N THR A 581 -26.06 -5.33 3.00
CA THR A 581 -26.45 -3.92 2.74
C THR A 581 -27.82 -3.74 2.09
N CYS A 582 -28.39 -4.81 1.51
CA CYS A 582 -29.77 -4.84 1.01
C CYS A 582 -30.78 -5.33 2.05
N ALA A 583 -30.36 -6.08 3.08
CA ALA A 583 -31.19 -6.39 4.25
C ALA A 583 -31.54 -5.13 5.07
N ASP A 584 -30.67 -4.12 5.04
CA ASP A 584 -30.93 -2.79 5.58
C ASP A 584 -31.94 -1.99 4.75
N SER A 585 -32.73 -1.15 5.44
CA SER A 585 -33.78 -0.34 4.82
C SER A 585 -33.22 0.70 3.84
N PHE A 586 -33.97 0.98 2.77
CA PHE A 586 -33.60 2.07 1.85
C PHE A 586 -33.58 3.43 2.55
N GLU A 587 -34.47 3.64 3.53
CA GLU A 587 -34.52 4.85 4.37
C GLU A 587 -33.22 5.10 5.14
N LEU A 588 -32.53 4.05 5.62
CA LEU A 588 -31.21 4.21 6.24
C LEU A 588 -30.19 4.73 5.21
N PHE A 589 -30.14 4.13 4.03
CA PHE A 589 -29.23 4.53 2.96
C PHE A 589 -29.51 5.94 2.42
N TYR A 590 -30.79 6.30 2.27
CA TYR A 590 -31.19 7.67 1.93
C TYR A 590 -30.84 8.65 3.06
N GLY A 591 -30.99 8.24 4.33
CA GLY A 591 -30.52 9.01 5.48
C GLY A 591 -29.00 9.27 5.46
N LEU A 592 -28.18 8.25 5.17
CA LEU A 592 -26.73 8.43 4.96
C LEU A 592 -26.46 9.44 3.85
N PHE A 593 -27.06 9.26 2.67
CA PHE A 593 -26.89 10.14 1.51
C PHE A 593 -27.30 11.59 1.80
N ARG A 594 -28.43 11.80 2.48
CA ARG A 594 -29.04 13.11 2.70
C ARG A 594 -28.38 13.91 3.82
N TYR A 595 -27.85 13.27 4.84
CA TYR A 595 -27.36 13.94 6.06
C TYR A 595 -25.85 13.86 6.27
N ASN A 596 -25.13 12.98 5.56
CA ASN A 596 -23.68 13.04 5.52
C ASN A 596 -23.23 14.07 4.45
N PRO A 597 -22.54 15.17 4.80
CA PRO A 597 -22.17 16.22 3.86
C PRO A 597 -21.18 15.77 2.77
N HIS A 598 -20.49 14.64 2.95
CA HIS A 598 -19.48 14.14 2.02
C HIS A 598 -20.02 13.12 1.01
N SER A 599 -21.21 12.54 1.21
CA SER A 599 -21.78 11.49 0.34
C SER A 599 -21.94 11.92 -1.12
N HIS A 600 -22.35 13.16 -1.39
CA HIS A 600 -22.42 13.72 -2.76
C HIS A 600 -21.05 13.79 -3.46
N THR A 601 -19.96 13.95 -2.71
CA THR A 601 -18.60 13.97 -3.27
C THR A 601 -18.08 12.56 -3.53
N GLN A 602 -18.38 11.60 -2.65
CA GLN A 602 -18.01 10.19 -2.89
C GLN A 602 -18.79 9.57 -4.06
N LEU A 603 -20.07 9.91 -4.22
CA LEU A 603 -20.87 9.48 -5.38
C LEU A 603 -20.30 10.00 -6.71
N ARG A 604 -19.77 11.25 -6.74
CA ARG A 604 -19.06 11.79 -7.91
C ARG A 604 -17.76 11.04 -8.15
N LYS A 605 -16.86 10.98 -7.15
CA LYS A 605 -15.58 10.28 -7.25
C LYS A 605 -15.74 8.85 -7.79
N LEU A 606 -16.67 8.09 -7.24
CA LEU A 606 -16.98 6.72 -7.69
C LEU A 606 -17.35 6.66 -9.18
N ARG A 607 -18.26 7.52 -9.64
CA ARG A 607 -18.69 7.58 -11.04
C ARG A 607 -17.52 7.96 -11.95
N ASP A 608 -16.71 8.92 -11.51
CA ASP A 608 -15.59 9.44 -12.29
C ASP A 608 -14.45 8.39 -12.39
N SER A 609 -14.24 7.59 -11.33
CA SER A 609 -13.39 6.38 -11.34
C SER A 609 -13.95 5.25 -12.22
N PHE A 610 -15.27 5.03 -12.22
CA PHE A 610 -15.90 4.02 -13.09
C PHE A 610 -15.66 4.36 -14.57
N ALA A 611 -15.91 5.62 -14.95
CA ALA A 611 -15.65 6.11 -16.30
C ALA A 611 -14.15 6.10 -16.68
N GLU A 612 -13.24 6.15 -15.70
CA GLU A 612 -11.80 5.97 -15.94
C GLU A 612 -11.45 4.51 -16.24
N VAL A 613 -12.01 3.54 -15.50
CA VAL A 613 -11.83 2.11 -15.81
C VAL A 613 -12.42 1.77 -17.19
N GLU A 614 -13.58 2.32 -17.55
CA GLU A 614 -14.14 2.18 -18.90
C GLU A 614 -13.19 2.72 -19.99
N ARG A 615 -12.59 3.91 -19.79
CA ARG A 615 -11.57 4.47 -20.71
C ARG A 615 -10.34 3.58 -20.82
N GLN A 616 -9.81 3.06 -19.70
CA GLN A 616 -8.62 2.21 -19.69
C GLN A 616 -8.85 0.89 -20.43
N LEU A 617 -10.03 0.27 -20.27
CA LEU A 617 -10.42 -0.92 -21.02
C LEU A 617 -10.53 -0.64 -22.52
N ALA A 618 -11.24 0.41 -22.91
CA ALA A 618 -11.40 0.80 -24.33
C ALA A 618 -10.06 1.16 -24.99
N ALA A 619 -9.18 1.90 -24.29
CA ALA A 619 -7.84 2.22 -24.77
C ALA A 619 -6.96 0.97 -24.91
N LYS A 620 -7.09 -0.01 -24.00
CA LYS A 620 -6.37 -1.29 -24.09
C LYS A 620 -6.86 -2.13 -25.26
N GLU A 621 -8.16 -2.16 -25.51
CA GLU A 621 -8.75 -2.84 -26.66
C GLU A 621 -8.30 -2.21 -27.98
N ALA A 622 -8.40 -0.89 -28.12
CA ALA A 622 -7.94 -0.16 -29.31
C ALA A 622 -6.44 -0.37 -29.58
N TYR A 623 -5.60 -0.39 -28.54
CA TYR A 623 -4.18 -0.73 -28.67
C TYR A 623 -3.96 -2.16 -29.18
N LEU A 624 -4.74 -3.14 -28.72
CA LEU A 624 -4.64 -4.53 -29.16
C LEU A 624 -5.14 -4.70 -30.61
N GLN A 625 -6.19 -3.98 -31.01
CA GLN A 625 -6.68 -3.92 -32.38
C GLN A 625 -5.62 -3.33 -33.32
N ALA A 626 -5.12 -2.13 -33.04
CA ALA A 626 -4.07 -1.48 -33.84
C ALA A 626 -2.77 -2.32 -33.93
N LYS A 627 -2.39 -3.01 -32.85
CA LYS A 627 -1.25 -3.93 -32.86
C LYS A 627 -1.49 -5.15 -33.76
N ALA A 628 -2.72 -5.67 -33.82
CA ALA A 628 -3.07 -6.77 -34.72
C ALA A 628 -3.11 -6.32 -36.19
N GLU A 629 -3.62 -5.12 -36.46
CA GLU A 629 -3.65 -4.52 -37.80
C GLU A 629 -2.23 -4.30 -38.34
N ILE A 630 -1.33 -3.66 -37.58
CA ILE A 630 0.08 -3.47 -37.97
C ILE A 630 0.76 -4.83 -38.23
N ALA A 631 0.51 -5.84 -37.38
CA ALA A 631 1.08 -7.17 -37.57
C ALA A 631 0.59 -7.87 -38.85
N ASP A 632 -0.65 -7.64 -39.29
CA ASP A 632 -1.16 -8.18 -40.55
C ASP A 632 -0.73 -7.32 -41.77
N GLU A 633 -0.56 -6.00 -41.63
CA GLU A 633 0.03 -5.16 -42.68
C GLU A 633 1.51 -5.50 -42.96
N ASP A 634 2.36 -5.61 -41.92
CA ASP A 634 3.75 -6.06 -42.09
C ASP A 634 3.80 -7.47 -42.67
N ARG A 635 2.93 -8.39 -42.21
CA ARG A 635 2.82 -9.75 -42.76
C ARG A 635 2.40 -9.75 -44.23
N ARG A 636 1.44 -8.90 -44.63
CA ARG A 636 1.05 -8.72 -46.04
C ARG A 636 2.18 -8.13 -46.88
N ARG A 637 2.92 -7.15 -46.34
CA ARG A 637 4.06 -6.54 -47.05
C ARG A 637 5.18 -7.54 -47.26
N ILE A 638 5.56 -8.29 -46.22
CA ILE A 638 6.55 -9.37 -46.30
C ILE A 638 6.09 -10.43 -47.31
N LEU A 639 4.82 -10.87 -47.29
CA LEU A 639 4.30 -11.85 -48.26
C LEU A 639 4.25 -11.31 -49.71
N ALA A 640 4.10 -10.00 -49.90
CA ALA A 640 4.20 -9.36 -51.21
C ALA A 640 5.66 -9.29 -51.69
N GLU A 641 6.58 -8.84 -50.85
CA GLU A 641 8.02 -8.83 -51.11
C GLU A 641 8.54 -10.25 -51.44
N PHE A 642 8.11 -11.27 -50.67
CA PHE A 642 8.44 -12.68 -50.91
C PHE A 642 7.86 -13.21 -52.22
N ARG A 643 6.64 -12.80 -52.60
CA ARG A 643 6.06 -13.15 -53.90
C ARG A 643 6.84 -12.52 -55.06
N THR A 644 7.25 -11.27 -54.96
CA THR A 644 8.09 -10.62 -55.97
C THR A 644 9.43 -11.34 -56.11
N LEU A 645 10.10 -11.66 -55.00
CA LEU A 645 11.37 -12.41 -55.01
C LEU A 645 11.22 -13.83 -55.61
N ILE A 646 10.12 -14.53 -55.34
CA ILE A 646 9.81 -15.83 -55.97
C ILE A 646 9.55 -15.66 -57.48
N GLN A 647 8.84 -14.60 -57.89
CA GLN A 647 8.57 -14.30 -59.29
C GLN A 647 9.88 -14.00 -60.06
N GLU A 648 10.76 -13.17 -59.48
CA GLU A 648 12.08 -12.81 -60.02
C GLU A 648 13.01 -14.03 -60.12
N ALA A 649 13.06 -14.85 -59.06
CA ALA A 649 13.82 -16.10 -59.05
C ALA A 649 13.29 -17.10 -60.08
N ALA A 650 11.98 -17.19 -60.28
CA ALA A 650 11.37 -18.02 -61.31
C ALA A 650 11.71 -17.55 -62.74
N THR A 651 11.72 -16.23 -63.00
CA THR A 651 12.20 -15.70 -64.29
C THR A 651 13.69 -15.97 -64.50
N THR A 652 14.53 -15.76 -63.48
CA THR A 652 15.98 -16.03 -63.58
C THR A 652 16.26 -17.52 -63.81
N ALA A 653 15.47 -18.40 -63.19
CA ALA A 653 15.55 -19.85 -63.41
C ALA A 653 15.11 -20.25 -64.83
N ALA A 654 14.08 -19.61 -65.40
CA ALA A 654 13.63 -19.84 -66.78
C ALA A 654 14.65 -19.35 -67.82
N GLU A 655 15.28 -18.20 -67.58
CA GLU A 655 16.37 -17.67 -68.41
C GLU A 655 17.60 -18.60 -68.36
N ALA A 656 18.04 -18.99 -67.15
CA ALA A 656 19.15 -19.91 -66.96
C ALA A 656 18.87 -21.33 -67.53
N ALA A 657 17.61 -21.78 -67.54
CA ALA A 657 17.23 -23.02 -68.20
C ALA A 657 17.36 -22.89 -69.74
N THR A 658 17.00 -21.74 -70.30
CA THR A 658 17.07 -21.47 -71.74
C THR A 658 18.52 -21.42 -72.22
N GLU A 659 19.44 -20.80 -71.48
CA GLU A 659 20.89 -20.85 -71.77
C GLU A 659 21.50 -22.26 -71.60
N LYS A 660 21.05 -23.03 -70.59
CA LYS A 660 21.50 -24.43 -70.41
C LYS A 660 21.06 -25.35 -71.53
N VAL A 661 19.85 -25.17 -72.09
CA VAL A 661 19.40 -25.97 -73.25
C VAL A 661 20.24 -25.63 -74.49
N ALA A 662 20.60 -24.36 -74.71
CA ALA A 662 21.44 -23.95 -75.82
C ALA A 662 22.88 -24.51 -75.74
N SER A 663 23.48 -24.49 -74.55
CA SER A 663 24.88 -24.93 -74.35
C SER A 663 25.05 -26.45 -74.25
N THR A 664 24.09 -27.18 -73.66
CA THR A 664 24.18 -28.66 -73.54
C THR A 664 23.96 -29.38 -74.87
N ALA A 665 23.16 -28.83 -75.79
CA ALA A 665 22.96 -29.40 -77.13
C ALA A 665 24.27 -29.51 -77.93
N ALA A 666 25.15 -28.50 -77.86
CA ALA A 666 26.46 -28.51 -78.52
C ALA A 666 27.43 -29.54 -77.91
N ALA A 667 27.46 -29.63 -76.56
CA ALA A 667 28.31 -30.59 -75.85
C ALA A 667 27.87 -32.05 -76.10
N ALA A 668 26.57 -32.33 -76.07
CA ALA A 668 26.01 -33.65 -76.34
C ALA A 668 26.30 -34.12 -77.78
N ALA A 669 26.21 -33.22 -78.77
CA ALA A 669 26.55 -33.53 -80.16
C ALA A 669 28.04 -33.90 -80.33
N ALA A 670 28.94 -33.19 -79.65
CA ALA A 670 30.37 -33.49 -79.67
C ALA A 670 30.71 -34.83 -79.00
N LEU A 671 30.07 -35.13 -77.85
CA LEU A 671 30.29 -36.39 -77.13
C LEU A 671 29.74 -37.59 -77.92
N ALA A 672 28.51 -37.49 -78.44
CA ALA A 672 27.91 -38.54 -79.26
C ALA A 672 28.71 -38.81 -80.56
N ALA A 673 29.34 -37.80 -81.15
CA ALA A 673 30.24 -37.98 -82.29
C ALA A 673 31.52 -38.77 -81.92
N ALA A 674 32.09 -38.53 -80.73
CA ALA A 674 33.24 -39.27 -80.23
C ALA A 674 32.88 -40.73 -79.89
N GLU A 675 31.76 -40.97 -79.21
CA GLU A 675 31.32 -42.32 -78.82
C GLU A 675 30.89 -43.17 -80.02
N SER A 676 30.23 -42.57 -81.03
CA SER A 676 29.86 -43.25 -82.28
C SER A 676 31.08 -43.73 -83.09
N ALA A 677 32.23 -43.08 -82.95
CA ALA A 677 33.48 -43.47 -83.59
C ALA A 677 34.16 -44.69 -82.94
N VAL A 678 33.86 -44.99 -81.66
CA VAL A 678 34.43 -46.13 -80.93
C VAL A 678 33.47 -47.31 -80.87
N GLY A 679 32.15 -47.08 -80.82
CA GLY A 679 31.13 -48.14 -80.70
C GLY A 679 30.91 -48.98 -81.96
N LYS A 680 31.27 -48.51 -83.16
CA LYS A 680 30.97 -49.19 -84.45
C LYS A 680 31.92 -50.34 -84.81
N ALA A 681 32.33 -51.13 -83.80
CA ALA A 681 33.16 -52.32 -83.95
C ALA A 681 32.55 -53.62 -83.36
N ALA A 682 31.28 -53.59 -82.92
CA ALA A 682 30.47 -54.77 -82.58
C ALA A 682 28.96 -54.50 -82.78
N GLY A 683 28.16 -55.54 -83.06
CA GLY A 683 26.68 -55.46 -83.18
C GLY A 683 25.97 -56.46 -82.25
N GLY A 684 24.63 -56.51 -82.15
CA GLY A 684 23.58 -55.68 -82.77
C GLY A 684 22.15 -56.25 -82.52
N ALA A 685 21.11 -55.61 -83.11
CA ALA A 685 19.66 -55.97 -83.14
C ALA A 685 18.81 -55.82 -81.84
N GLY A 686 17.49 -55.51 -81.95
CA GLY A 686 16.54 -55.62 -80.79
C GLY A 686 15.28 -54.71 -80.64
N SER A 687 14.51 -54.41 -81.69
CA SER A 687 13.12 -53.83 -81.74
C SER A 687 12.22 -53.54 -80.48
N SER A 688 11.70 -52.29 -80.41
CA SER A 688 10.28 -51.83 -80.22
C SER A 688 9.37 -52.12 -78.98
N ILE A 689 8.60 -51.11 -78.50
CA ILE A 689 7.11 -50.91 -78.53
C ILE A 689 6.69 -49.58 -77.79
N SER A 690 5.42 -49.10 -77.86
CA SER A 690 5.00 -47.66 -77.68
C SER A 690 3.65 -47.33 -76.96
N ASN A 691 3.52 -46.10 -76.40
CA ASN A 691 2.31 -45.26 -76.05
C ASN A 691 1.30 -45.78 -74.99
N GLY A 692 0.46 -44.98 -74.26
CA GLY A 692 0.18 -43.51 -74.14
C GLY A 692 -1.35 -43.20 -74.11
N GLY A 693 -1.98 -42.20 -73.45
CA GLY A 693 -1.61 -41.08 -72.53
C GLY A 693 -2.80 -40.07 -72.28
N VAL A 694 -2.60 -38.96 -71.51
CA VAL A 694 -3.46 -37.72 -71.34
C VAL A 694 -4.65 -37.70 -70.32
N GLY A 695 -4.79 -36.61 -69.53
CA GLY A 695 -6.08 -36.14 -68.92
C GLY A 695 -6.07 -35.29 -67.60
N ASP A 696 -6.14 -33.94 -67.72
CA ASP A 696 -6.62 -32.85 -66.80
C ASP A 696 -6.34 -32.73 -65.27
N GLU A 697 -6.44 -31.48 -64.76
CA GLU A 697 -6.23 -30.98 -63.37
C GLU A 697 -7.57 -30.78 -62.59
N PRO A 698 -7.65 -30.17 -61.36
CA PRO A 698 -6.61 -29.68 -60.44
C PRO A 698 -6.79 -29.98 -58.92
N GLY A 699 -5.72 -29.73 -58.15
CA GLY A 699 -5.80 -29.22 -56.77
C GLY A 699 -5.52 -30.19 -55.62
N THR A 700 -4.53 -29.85 -54.78
CA THR A 700 -4.32 -30.40 -53.42
C THR A 700 -3.66 -29.34 -52.53
N ASP A 701 -4.10 -29.25 -51.28
CA ASP A 701 -3.36 -28.53 -50.22
C ASP A 701 -1.99 -29.19 -49.97
N ILE A 702 -1.01 -28.40 -49.50
CA ILE A 702 0.27 -28.93 -49.01
C ILE A 702 0.06 -29.50 -47.62
N SER A 703 0.44 -30.76 -47.40
CA SER A 703 0.28 -31.44 -46.12
C SER A 703 1.38 -31.06 -45.12
N ASP A 704 1.11 -31.21 -43.82
CA ASP A 704 2.13 -30.98 -42.78
C ASP A 704 3.33 -31.93 -42.90
N GLU A 705 3.19 -33.09 -43.58
CA GLU A 705 4.31 -34.00 -43.88
C GLU A 705 5.27 -33.42 -44.92
N ASP A 706 4.78 -32.71 -45.94
CA ASP A 706 5.62 -32.04 -46.95
C ASP A 706 6.43 -30.88 -46.33
N ALA A 707 5.80 -30.15 -45.40
CA ALA A 707 6.47 -29.11 -44.63
C ALA A 707 7.56 -29.71 -43.72
N ALA A 708 7.28 -30.84 -43.05
CA ALA A 708 8.26 -31.55 -42.23
C ALA A 708 9.45 -32.07 -43.06
N ALA A 709 9.19 -32.60 -44.26
CA ALA A 709 10.23 -33.05 -45.19
C ALA A 709 11.16 -31.90 -45.65
N ALA A 710 10.60 -30.71 -45.91
CA ALA A 710 11.37 -29.52 -46.26
C ALA A 710 12.26 -29.04 -45.10
N VAL A 711 11.76 -29.06 -43.85
CA VAL A 711 12.55 -28.72 -42.65
C VAL A 711 13.69 -29.74 -42.44
N ALA A 712 13.41 -31.04 -42.52
CA ALA A 712 14.44 -32.08 -42.36
C ALA A 712 15.55 -31.98 -43.44
N ALA A 713 15.20 -31.59 -44.68
CA ALA A 713 16.18 -31.34 -45.74
C ALA A 713 17.06 -30.10 -45.45
N ALA A 714 16.48 -29.05 -44.86
CA ALA A 714 17.22 -27.84 -44.46
C ALA A 714 18.17 -28.10 -43.27
N GLU A 715 17.74 -28.86 -42.25
CA GLU A 715 18.58 -29.26 -41.12
C GLU A 715 19.75 -30.16 -41.58
N ALA A 716 19.49 -31.09 -42.49
CA ALA A 716 20.54 -31.92 -43.10
C ALA A 716 21.59 -31.07 -43.85
N ALA A 717 21.16 -30.04 -44.59
CA ALA A 717 22.07 -29.13 -45.28
C ALA A 717 22.90 -28.27 -44.30
N ALA A 718 22.28 -27.76 -43.24
CA ALA A 718 22.95 -26.95 -42.22
C ALA A 718 24.03 -27.73 -41.45
N SER A 719 23.84 -29.05 -41.25
CA SER A 719 24.80 -29.90 -40.52
C SER A 719 26.18 -30.04 -41.17
N ASN A 720 26.31 -29.67 -42.46
CA ASN A 720 27.47 -30.04 -43.29
C ASN A 720 28.40 -28.85 -43.65
N SER A 721 28.22 -27.70 -42.99
CA SER A 721 28.99 -26.46 -43.24
C SER A 721 29.75 -25.95 -42.01
N ASP A 722 30.42 -26.84 -41.27
CA ASP A 722 31.38 -26.44 -40.23
C ASP A 722 32.65 -25.82 -40.85
N LYS A 723 32.56 -24.53 -41.19
CA LYS A 723 33.69 -23.62 -41.43
C LYS A 723 33.24 -22.15 -41.42
N GLY A 724 32.90 -21.71 -40.20
CA GLY A 724 32.84 -20.34 -39.70
C GLY A 724 32.64 -19.15 -40.66
N VAL A 725 31.52 -18.46 -40.47
CA VAL A 725 31.47 -17.00 -40.28
C VAL A 725 30.41 -16.70 -39.20
N GLU A 726 30.70 -15.76 -38.32
CA GLU A 726 29.81 -15.30 -37.26
C GLU A 726 28.80 -14.29 -37.83
N VAL A 727 27.49 -14.57 -37.74
CA VAL A 727 26.43 -13.66 -38.20
C VAL A 727 25.39 -13.47 -37.10
N THR A 728 25.27 -12.24 -36.61
CA THR A 728 24.20 -11.82 -35.69
C THR A 728 23.12 -11.04 -36.44
N ARG A 729 22.02 -11.71 -36.81
CA ARG A 729 20.67 -11.21 -36.54
C ARG A 729 19.58 -12.25 -36.71
#